data_AF-A0A3M1KWC4-F1
#
_entry.id   AF-A0A3M1KWC4-F1
#
_cell.length_a   1.000
_cell.length_b   1.000
_cell.length_c   1.000
_cell.angle_alpha   90.00
_cell.angle_beta   90.00
_cell.angle_gamma   90.00
#
_symmetry.space_group_name_H-M   'P 1'
#
loop_
_entity.id
_entity.type
_entity.pdbx_description
1 polymer ?
#
loop_
_entity_poly.entity_id
_entity_poly.type
_entity_poly.pdbx_seq_one_letter_code
_entity_poly.pdbx_strand_id
1 'polypeptide(L)'
;MMRNGAKSRLGCRLFARGTTNRAAIVTWVVAALVPCCMPSATEAQLSTIVLEEDVLEPGPGTFVSTTQPAVLAVPDGGPLLAFAGALTGPVGRTRTAIPDIATPQLFFLGRFNFHHPSALLTPVISASLDPAGRDPNIRTVGRPAFAATGTLVWRGALDDGRAAIFATSTEGHSRPLVVSGNWSPAGWPVETLSDPVTTGNGAVVFAASAGPASRGVFGCAPEACTAGDWNTLLRPGWPIARRPGRKVCDWNERLSAGAGSVAVIARTQIDCADASEAPLQAVLVLSPNDPPQTIAFTGDVARGTREKPFRSFVGPVSIGDGGVLALAAGLGRGRRGRRVIASCTLPDCFERGARVALRPGIRDAGGRRLGHLGSPLVSDTGILFVAAAALRSAAHGVPARSDERGPSGGRALYYLSNAGGPPELVAAPGDAIEDRAGRCLGRLDAHPTTDGAWLAFRAQATACTDIGTVSPANSVAGIFVAQLPTPSGLDPSLAANPGTVVAESGCGDFNNDGQIAATDALGALKAAVGAAACLPCICDTDRSGTTTASDALRILKKAVGLSATLDCQPDQNPFTWDGGGDATSWHDPLNWSTDRLPNACDAVVITGGAGTTVVHSQGSGTIYSLESSTPVTLAGGTLTVRSTVFVDAALSFTGGTLEGAMVQPGSGGASGVSFTTAGGTLDGVTMNADMNLTQTSAIARVRNGLT
;
A
#
# COMPACT_ATOMS: atom_id res chain seq x y z
N MET A 1 -56.57 -5.07 -43.21
CA MET A 1 -57.33 -6.01 -44.06
C MET A 1 -56.33 -6.84 -44.85
N MET A 2 -56.38 -8.19 -44.72
CA MET A 2 -55.62 -9.23 -45.48
C MET A 2 -54.08 -9.14 -45.41
N ARG A 3 -53.25 -10.19 -45.40
CA ARG A 3 -53.36 -11.67 -45.39
C ARG A 3 -51.93 -12.21 -45.08
N ASN A 4 -51.87 -13.37 -44.42
CA ASN A 4 -50.87 -14.47 -44.55
C ASN A 4 -49.40 -14.18 -44.19
N GLY A 5 -48.59 -15.09 -43.64
CA GLY A 5 -48.65 -16.51 -43.28
C GLY A 5 -47.21 -16.90 -42.84
N ALA A 6 -46.99 -17.46 -41.66
CA ALA A 6 -46.94 -18.91 -41.35
C ALA A 6 -45.56 -19.58 -41.48
N LYS A 7 -45.31 -20.50 -40.51
CA LYS A 7 -44.35 -21.63 -40.44
C LYS A 7 -42.92 -21.34 -39.93
N SER A 8 -42.25 -22.18 -39.13
CA SER A 8 -42.54 -23.32 -38.22
C SER A 8 -41.18 -23.96 -37.86
N ARG A 9 -41.00 -24.53 -36.66
CA ARG A 9 -40.28 -25.81 -36.33
C ARG A 9 -40.15 -25.93 -34.80
N LEU A 10 -40.96 -26.77 -34.16
CA LEU A 10 -40.74 -28.19 -33.83
C LEU A 10 -39.65 -28.42 -32.77
N GLY A 11 -40.10 -28.85 -31.59
CA GLY A 11 -39.25 -29.28 -30.48
C GLY A 11 -39.15 -30.80 -30.37
N CYS A 12 -38.32 -31.23 -29.43
CA CYS A 12 -38.41 -32.53 -28.75
C CYS A 12 -37.93 -32.34 -27.31
N ARG A 13 -38.81 -32.64 -26.36
CA ARG A 13 -38.50 -32.90 -24.95
C ARG A 13 -38.35 -34.40 -24.79
N LEU A 14 -37.35 -34.85 -24.03
CA LEU A 14 -37.32 -36.21 -23.50
C LEU A 14 -37.07 -36.15 -21.99
N PHE A 15 -37.97 -36.82 -21.27
CA PHE A 15 -37.97 -37.10 -19.84
C PHE A 15 -37.03 -38.27 -19.54
N ALA A 16 -36.33 -38.24 -18.41
CA ALA A 16 -35.84 -39.45 -17.75
C ALA A 16 -35.95 -39.28 -16.24
N ARG A 17 -36.65 -40.22 -15.60
CA ARG A 17 -36.86 -40.30 -14.15
C ARG A 17 -36.46 -41.71 -13.69
N GLY A 18 -35.50 -41.77 -12.77
CA GLY A 18 -35.34 -42.71 -11.65
C GLY A 18 -35.09 -44.21 -11.93
N THR A 19 -34.07 -44.79 -11.28
CA THR A 19 -34.22 -45.54 -10.01
C THR A 19 -32.88 -46.13 -9.52
N THR A 20 -32.92 -46.61 -8.28
CA THR A 20 -31.90 -46.87 -7.25
C THR A 20 -31.23 -48.26 -7.24
N ASN A 21 -30.07 -48.31 -6.56
CA ASN A 21 -29.56 -49.34 -5.61
C ASN A 21 -28.30 -50.20 -5.92
N ARG A 22 -27.40 -50.15 -4.91
CA ARG A 22 -26.31 -51.02 -4.40
C ARG A 22 -26.06 -52.41 -5.03
N ALA A 23 -24.79 -52.75 -5.28
CA ALA A 23 -23.95 -53.67 -4.46
C ALA A 23 -22.74 -54.29 -5.21
N ALA A 24 -21.59 -54.31 -4.50
CA ALA A 24 -20.56 -55.35 -4.39
C ALA A 24 -19.80 -55.98 -5.60
N ILE A 25 -18.46 -55.85 -5.52
CA ILE A 25 -17.39 -56.87 -5.69
C ILE A 25 -17.19 -57.51 -7.09
N VAL A 26 -15.97 -57.39 -7.64
CA VAL A 26 -15.06 -58.49 -8.05
C VAL A 26 -13.76 -57.88 -8.63
N THR A 27 -12.63 -58.28 -8.04
CA THR A 27 -11.24 -58.12 -8.48
C THR A 27 -10.86 -59.28 -9.41
N TRP A 28 -9.98 -59.09 -10.42
CA TRP A 28 -8.96 -60.01 -11.03
C TRP A 28 -8.47 -59.29 -12.32
N VAL A 29 -7.22 -58.78 -12.45
CA VAL A 29 -5.90 -59.42 -12.65
C VAL A 29 -5.56 -59.77 -14.13
N VAL A 30 -4.55 -59.04 -14.65
CA VAL A 30 -3.46 -59.39 -15.59
C VAL A 30 -3.73 -59.74 -17.07
N ALA A 31 -3.11 -58.97 -17.97
CA ALA A 31 -2.17 -59.37 -19.06
C ALA A 31 -2.03 -58.17 -20.04
N ALA A 32 -0.89 -57.46 -20.11
CA ALA A 32 0.31 -57.76 -20.90
C ALA A 32 0.03 -58.09 -22.39
N LEU A 33 0.43 -57.19 -23.31
CA LEU A 33 1.20 -57.50 -24.52
C LEU A 33 1.51 -56.23 -25.35
N VAL A 34 2.81 -56.03 -25.57
CA VAL A 34 3.48 -55.24 -26.63
C VAL A 34 3.37 -56.03 -27.96
N PRO A 35 3.24 -55.39 -29.14
CA PRO A 35 4.40 -55.25 -30.07
C PRO A 35 4.40 -53.94 -30.90
N CYS A 36 5.55 -53.26 -31.02
CA CYS A 36 6.47 -53.22 -32.18
C CYS A 36 6.06 -52.29 -33.34
N CYS A 37 6.85 -51.23 -33.56
CA CYS A 37 7.67 -50.97 -34.77
C CYS A 37 7.82 -49.47 -35.11
N MET A 38 9.08 -49.02 -35.02
CA MET A 38 9.84 -48.00 -35.77
C MET A 38 9.33 -47.68 -37.20
N PRO A 39 9.74 -46.55 -37.86
CA PRO A 39 11.13 -46.03 -37.97
C PRO A 39 11.23 -44.48 -37.94
N SER A 40 12.35 -43.76 -38.07
CA SER A 40 13.81 -43.93 -38.09
C SER A 40 14.40 -42.51 -38.04
N ALA A 41 15.61 -42.38 -37.51
CA ALA A 41 16.37 -41.14 -37.38
C ALA A 41 17.15 -40.75 -38.65
N THR A 42 17.41 -39.45 -38.79
CA THR A 42 18.50 -38.78 -39.51
C THR A 42 18.59 -37.37 -38.90
N GLU A 43 19.70 -36.69 -38.68
CA GLU A 43 21.14 -36.92 -38.73
C GLU A 43 21.76 -35.65 -38.11
N ALA A 44 22.93 -35.79 -37.51
CA ALA A 44 23.60 -34.78 -36.70
C ALA A 44 24.21 -33.63 -37.54
N GLN A 45 24.22 -32.41 -36.98
CA GLN A 45 25.26 -31.43 -37.23
C GLN A 45 25.87 -30.96 -35.91
N LEU A 46 27.12 -31.37 -35.71
CA LEU A 46 28.06 -30.83 -34.73
C LEU A 46 28.66 -29.55 -35.31
N SER A 47 28.57 -28.45 -34.58
CA SER A 47 29.41 -27.27 -34.77
C SER A 47 30.30 -27.08 -33.55
N THR A 48 31.59 -27.22 -33.81
CA THR A 48 32.74 -26.99 -32.94
C THR A 48 32.83 -25.50 -32.57
N ILE A 49 32.95 -25.17 -31.28
CA ILE A 49 33.40 -23.85 -30.81
C ILE A 49 34.76 -24.05 -30.17
N VAL A 50 35.76 -23.38 -30.78
CA VAL A 50 37.14 -23.22 -30.31
C VAL A 50 37.12 -22.16 -29.21
N LEU A 51 37.73 -22.45 -28.05
CA LEU A 51 38.05 -21.44 -27.04
C LEU A 51 39.54 -21.12 -27.18
N GLU A 52 39.84 -19.85 -27.48
CA GLU A 52 41.17 -19.25 -27.39
C GLU A 52 41.58 -19.14 -25.90
N GLU A 53 42.79 -19.63 -25.60
CA GLU A 53 43.51 -19.37 -24.36
C GLU A 53 44.29 -18.06 -24.53
N ASP A 54 44.00 -17.04 -23.71
CA ASP A 54 44.92 -15.93 -23.48
C ASP A 54 45.66 -16.13 -22.15
N VAL A 55 46.97 -16.33 -22.29
CA VAL A 55 47.97 -16.47 -21.25
C VAL A 55 48.48 -15.08 -20.86
N LEU A 56 48.41 -14.72 -19.59
CA LEU A 56 49.14 -13.58 -19.03
C LEU A 56 50.05 -14.06 -17.89
N GLU A 57 51.35 -13.84 -18.07
CA GLU A 57 52.43 -14.15 -17.13
C GLU A 57 52.42 -13.26 -15.86
N PRO A 58 52.98 -13.73 -14.72
CA PRO A 58 53.25 -12.89 -13.56
C PRO A 58 54.70 -12.38 -13.52
N GLY A 59 54.87 -11.05 -13.43
CA GLY A 59 56.14 -10.41 -13.08
C GLY A 59 56.37 -10.35 -11.56
N PRO A 60 57.63 -10.32 -11.07
CA PRO A 60 57.95 -10.42 -9.65
C PRO A 60 58.03 -9.05 -8.96
N GLY A 61 57.43 -8.93 -7.78
CA GLY A 61 57.44 -7.70 -6.97
C GLY A 61 57.53 -7.96 -5.46
N THR A 62 58.77 -8.02 -4.98
CA THR A 62 59.26 -7.63 -3.64
C THR A 62 58.28 -7.44 -2.48
N PHE A 63 58.37 -8.32 -1.48
CA PHE A 63 57.89 -8.11 -0.11
C PHE A 63 58.83 -7.16 0.65
N VAL A 64 58.30 -6.05 1.18
CA VAL A 64 58.90 -5.30 2.28
C VAL A 64 58.03 -5.49 3.51
N SER A 65 58.61 -6.12 4.53
CA SER A 65 58.06 -6.26 5.86
C SER A 65 58.34 -4.99 6.66
N THR A 66 57.31 -4.34 7.17
CA THR A 66 57.41 -3.42 8.30
C THR A 66 56.35 -3.76 9.33
N THR A 67 56.82 -4.45 10.38
CA THR A 67 56.14 -4.63 11.65
C THR A 67 56.16 -3.32 12.44
N GLN A 68 55.00 -2.77 12.79
CA GLN A 68 54.77 -2.10 14.08
C GLN A 68 53.27 -1.93 14.38
N PRO A 69 52.81 -2.17 15.62
CA PRO A 69 51.41 -2.08 16.00
C PRO A 69 51.03 -0.65 16.41
N ALA A 70 49.93 -0.13 15.87
CA ALA A 70 49.28 1.05 16.41
C ALA A 70 48.31 0.63 17.52
N VAL A 71 48.60 1.10 18.73
CA VAL A 71 47.74 1.04 19.91
C VAL A 71 46.66 2.11 19.75
N LEU A 72 45.38 1.72 19.72
CA LEU A 72 44.27 2.64 19.89
C LEU A 72 43.53 2.26 21.19
N ALA A 73 43.50 3.19 22.13
CA ALA A 73 42.79 3.09 23.40
C ALA A 73 41.28 3.16 23.18
N VAL A 74 40.53 2.31 23.89
CA VAL A 74 39.07 2.36 24.01
C VAL A 74 38.74 2.80 25.45
N PRO A 75 37.97 3.87 25.68
CA PRO A 75 37.32 4.08 26.96
C PRO A 75 35.96 3.38 26.99
N ASP A 76 35.79 2.60 28.06
CA ASP A 76 34.56 2.31 28.80
C ASP A 76 33.40 1.53 28.13
N GLY A 77 33.35 0.23 28.50
CA GLY A 77 32.19 -0.32 29.19
C GLY A 77 31.03 -0.90 28.37
N GLY A 78 31.21 -2.09 27.79
CA GLY A 78 30.12 -2.94 27.31
C GLY A 78 30.55 -4.41 27.18
N PRO A 79 29.70 -5.41 27.50
CA PRO A 79 30.12 -6.80 27.59
C PRO A 79 30.38 -7.45 26.23
N LEU A 80 31.54 -8.11 26.11
CA LEU A 80 32.00 -8.92 24.98
C LEU A 80 31.23 -10.26 24.90
N LEU A 81 30.53 -10.48 23.79
CA LEU A 81 30.08 -11.81 23.35
C LEU A 81 31.18 -12.42 22.47
N ALA A 82 31.91 -13.39 23.04
CA ALA A 82 32.94 -14.14 22.33
C ALA A 82 32.31 -15.19 21.40
N PHE A 83 32.56 -15.10 20.10
CA PHE A 83 32.34 -16.20 19.17
C PHE A 83 33.61 -17.06 19.09
N ALA A 84 33.55 -18.26 19.67
CA ALA A 84 34.56 -19.29 19.47
C ALA A 84 34.34 -19.96 18.11
N GLY A 85 35.21 -19.66 17.15
CA GLY A 85 35.29 -20.38 15.88
C GLY A 85 35.99 -21.72 16.06
N ALA A 86 35.24 -22.82 16.03
CA ALA A 86 35.81 -24.17 15.98
C ALA A 86 36.06 -24.58 14.51
N LEU A 87 37.34 -24.70 14.16
CA LEU A 87 37.83 -25.31 12.94
C LEU A 87 37.45 -26.79 12.89
N THR A 88 36.89 -27.25 11.76
CA THR A 88 36.63 -28.65 11.49
C THR A 88 37.84 -29.30 10.79
N GLY A 89 38.28 -30.44 11.32
CA GLY A 89 39.22 -31.37 10.69
C GLY A 89 38.70 -32.81 10.84
N PRO A 90 39.04 -33.76 9.95
CA PRO A 90 38.14 -34.87 9.66
C PRO A 90 38.57 -36.23 10.24
N VAL A 91 37.58 -37.13 10.29
CA VAL A 91 37.60 -38.60 10.30
C VAL A 91 37.90 -39.32 11.63
N GLY A 92 36.86 -39.99 12.15
CA GLY A 92 36.95 -41.12 13.07
C GLY A 92 35.68 -41.97 13.00
N ARG A 93 35.77 -43.16 12.39
CA ARG A 93 34.68 -44.15 12.28
C ARG A 93 34.43 -44.82 13.63
N THR A 94 33.18 -44.80 14.12
CA THR A 94 32.65 -45.85 15.00
C THR A 94 31.15 -46.02 14.79
N ARG A 95 30.74 -47.27 14.55
CA ARG A 95 29.35 -47.74 14.41
C ARG A 95 28.72 -47.88 15.79
N THR A 96 27.53 -47.30 15.98
CA THR A 96 26.57 -47.76 17.00
C THR A 96 25.15 -47.51 16.50
N ALA A 97 24.29 -48.51 16.71
CA ALA A 97 22.92 -48.62 16.18
C ALA A 97 21.91 -47.79 16.99
N ILE A 98 20.90 -47.22 16.30
CA ILE A 98 19.66 -46.66 16.86
C ILE A 98 18.50 -47.06 15.91
N PRO A 99 17.29 -47.42 16.42
CA PRO A 99 16.23 -48.06 15.64
C PRO A 99 15.24 -47.08 14.97
N ASP A 100 14.43 -47.66 14.07
CA ASP A 100 13.40 -47.10 13.18
C ASP A 100 12.61 -45.87 13.66
N ILE A 101 12.56 -44.84 12.81
CA ILE A 101 11.42 -43.89 12.70
C ILE A 101 11.17 -43.54 11.21
N ALA A 102 9.88 -43.44 10.90
CA ALA A 102 9.18 -43.36 9.62
C ALA A 102 9.54 -42.21 8.63
N THR A 103 9.36 -42.55 7.34
CA THR A 103 8.98 -41.74 6.16
C THR A 103 9.55 -40.32 5.96
N PRO A 104 10.25 -40.03 4.84
CA PRO A 104 10.56 -38.65 4.46
C PRO A 104 9.37 -37.98 3.77
N GLN A 105 8.88 -36.86 4.32
CA GLN A 105 8.15 -35.87 3.54
C GLN A 105 9.16 -34.99 2.80
N LEU A 106 8.98 -34.89 1.48
CA LEU A 106 9.79 -34.08 0.57
C LEU A 106 9.62 -32.59 0.90
N PHE A 107 10.72 -31.91 1.23
CA PHE A 107 10.83 -30.45 1.14
C PHE A 107 11.93 -30.11 0.14
N PHE A 108 11.55 -29.44 -0.96
CA PHE A 108 12.50 -28.87 -1.91
C PHE A 108 12.99 -27.51 -1.38
N LEU A 109 14.28 -27.39 -1.09
CA LEU A 109 14.99 -26.12 -1.04
C LEU A 109 15.93 -26.07 -2.24
N GLY A 110 15.61 -25.22 -3.22
CA GLY A 110 16.51 -24.91 -4.33
C GLY A 110 17.56 -23.89 -3.89
N ARG A 111 18.84 -24.16 -4.17
CA ARG A 111 19.94 -23.18 -4.07
C ARG A 111 19.77 -22.11 -5.14
N PHE A 112 19.89 -20.84 -4.78
CA PHE A 112 20.06 -19.72 -5.72
C PHE A 112 21.49 -19.18 -5.61
N ASN A 113 22.20 -19.15 -6.74
CA ASN A 113 23.41 -18.33 -6.92
C ASN A 113 22.98 -16.98 -7.50
N PHE A 114 23.34 -15.88 -6.85
CA PHE A 114 23.14 -14.54 -7.40
C PHE A 114 24.47 -13.96 -7.89
N HIS A 115 24.53 -13.64 -9.18
CA HIS A 115 25.47 -12.67 -9.74
C HIS A 115 24.69 -11.38 -10.01
N HIS A 116 24.73 -10.43 -9.06
CA HIS A 116 24.73 -8.96 -9.23
C HIS A 116 24.46 -8.30 -7.86
N PRO A 117 25.16 -7.20 -7.49
CA PRO A 117 25.08 -6.64 -6.15
C PRO A 117 24.15 -5.41 -6.14
N SER A 118 22.86 -5.61 -5.88
CA SER A 118 21.91 -4.58 -5.41
C SER A 118 20.60 -5.26 -5.00
N ALA A 119 20.53 -5.79 -3.78
CA ALA A 119 19.26 -6.20 -3.17
C ALA A 119 19.31 -5.87 -1.69
N LEU A 120 18.51 -4.88 -1.28
CA LEU A 120 18.12 -4.66 0.11
C LEU A 120 17.32 -5.89 0.55
N LEU A 121 17.84 -6.59 1.56
CA LEU A 121 17.17 -7.72 2.21
C LEU A 121 15.89 -7.22 2.89
N THR A 122 14.73 -7.54 2.34
CA THR A 122 13.53 -7.71 3.17
C THR A 122 13.68 -9.02 3.94
N PRO A 123 13.50 -9.06 5.26
CA PRO A 123 13.52 -10.33 5.97
C PRO A 123 12.29 -11.12 5.51
N VAL A 124 12.51 -12.17 4.72
CA VAL A 124 11.56 -13.27 4.63
C VAL A 124 11.58 -13.94 6.00
N ILE A 125 10.70 -13.51 6.90
CA ILE A 125 10.47 -14.21 8.16
C ILE A 125 9.83 -15.55 7.78
N SER A 126 10.64 -16.59 7.62
CA SER A 126 10.16 -17.94 7.84
C SER A 126 9.78 -18.01 9.31
N ALA A 127 8.49 -17.92 9.62
CA ALA A 127 8.00 -18.34 10.92
C ALA A 127 8.30 -19.84 11.04
N SER A 128 9.47 -20.17 11.58
CA SER A 128 9.79 -21.52 12.00
C SER A 128 8.84 -21.81 13.16
N LEU A 129 7.75 -22.54 12.88
CA LEU A 129 6.99 -23.21 13.92
C LEU A 129 8.00 -24.03 14.71
N ASP A 130 8.16 -23.71 16.00
CA ASP A 130 9.23 -24.22 16.84
C ASP A 130 9.32 -25.77 16.73
N PRO A 131 10.41 -26.32 16.16
CA PRO A 131 10.59 -27.77 16.08
C PRO A 131 10.79 -28.41 17.46
N ALA A 132 10.99 -27.62 18.53
CA ALA A 132 11.12 -28.11 19.90
C ALA A 132 9.79 -28.48 20.59
N GLY A 133 8.65 -28.39 19.88
CA GLY A 133 7.37 -28.93 20.36
C GLY A 133 6.77 -28.20 21.57
N ARG A 134 7.11 -26.92 21.76
CA ARG A 134 6.59 -26.10 22.86
C ARG A 134 5.44 -25.17 22.47
N ASP A 135 5.19 -24.97 21.19
CA ASP A 135 4.00 -24.26 20.72
C ASP A 135 2.82 -25.23 20.54
N PRO A 136 1.58 -24.81 20.87
CA PRO A 136 0.41 -25.64 20.66
C PRO A 136 0.28 -25.97 19.17
N ASN A 137 0.28 -27.27 18.83
CA ASN A 137 0.15 -27.79 17.48
C ASN A 137 -0.94 -27.06 16.66
N ILE A 138 -0.53 -26.14 15.78
CA ILE A 138 -1.42 -25.37 14.90
C ILE A 138 -1.74 -26.24 13.69
N ARG A 139 -3.00 -26.66 13.52
CA ARG A 139 -3.42 -27.55 12.42
C ARG A 139 -3.68 -26.81 11.11
N THR A 140 -4.22 -25.61 11.18
CA THR A 140 -4.58 -24.80 10.00
C THR A 140 -4.35 -23.34 10.29
N VAL A 141 -3.81 -22.62 9.31
CA VAL A 141 -3.62 -21.17 9.34
C VAL A 141 -4.65 -20.52 8.42
N GLY A 142 -5.43 -19.60 8.98
CA GLY A 142 -6.36 -18.72 8.29
C GLY A 142 -5.64 -17.62 7.51
N ARG A 143 -6.35 -16.56 7.14
CA ARG A 143 -5.71 -15.47 6.39
C ARG A 143 -4.83 -14.63 7.32
N PRO A 144 -3.53 -14.45 7.01
CA PRO A 144 -2.70 -13.54 7.76
C PRO A 144 -3.05 -12.08 7.44
N ALA A 145 -2.81 -11.20 8.41
CA ALA A 145 -2.82 -9.75 8.29
C ALA A 145 -1.49 -9.21 8.83
N PHE A 146 -0.94 -8.18 8.19
CA PHE A 146 0.29 -7.51 8.61
C PHE A 146 -0.05 -6.14 9.17
N ALA A 147 0.41 -5.85 10.38
CA ALA A 147 0.40 -4.50 10.93
C ALA A 147 1.58 -3.70 10.36
N ALA A 148 1.43 -2.38 10.26
CA ALA A 148 2.51 -1.48 9.87
C ALA A 148 3.74 -1.58 10.81
N THR A 149 3.54 -2.05 12.05
CA THR A 149 4.61 -2.34 13.02
C THR A 149 5.42 -3.59 12.69
N GLY A 150 5.13 -4.29 11.58
CA GLY A 150 5.73 -5.58 11.23
C GLY A 150 5.13 -6.78 11.98
N THR A 151 4.09 -6.56 12.78
CA THR A 151 3.41 -7.65 13.50
C THR A 151 2.53 -8.47 12.54
N LEU A 152 2.82 -9.76 12.43
CA LEU A 152 1.99 -10.71 11.68
C LEU A 152 0.90 -11.28 12.60
N VAL A 153 -0.35 -11.20 12.18
CA VAL A 153 -1.51 -11.72 12.92
C VAL A 153 -2.29 -12.71 12.06
N TRP A 154 -2.70 -13.85 12.62
CA TRP A 154 -3.50 -14.83 11.90
C TRP A 154 -4.45 -15.58 12.81
N ARG A 155 -5.51 -16.14 12.22
CA ARG A 155 -6.36 -17.14 12.88
C ARG A 155 -5.72 -18.51 12.71
N GLY A 156 -5.57 -19.29 13.76
CA GLY A 156 -5.16 -20.70 13.71
C GLY A 156 -6.19 -21.62 14.35
N ALA A 157 -6.12 -22.92 14.03
CA ALA A 157 -6.84 -23.97 14.77
C ALA A 157 -5.86 -24.75 15.65
N LEU A 158 -6.19 -24.86 16.94
CA LEU A 158 -5.49 -25.68 17.91
C LEU A 158 -5.85 -27.16 17.73
N ASP A 159 -5.05 -28.03 18.32
CA ASP A 159 -5.22 -29.48 18.23
C ASP A 159 -6.54 -30.01 18.79
N ASP A 160 -7.09 -29.32 19.79
CA ASP A 160 -8.40 -29.61 20.39
C ASP A 160 -9.57 -29.08 19.55
N GLY A 161 -9.29 -28.54 18.35
CA GLY A 161 -10.28 -28.02 17.41
C GLY A 161 -10.70 -26.57 17.69
N ARG A 162 -10.19 -25.93 18.74
CA ARG A 162 -10.50 -24.54 19.05
C ARG A 162 -9.79 -23.59 18.10
N ALA A 163 -10.45 -22.51 17.70
CA ALA A 163 -9.82 -21.43 16.97
C ALA A 163 -9.08 -20.49 17.93
N ALA A 164 -7.94 -19.94 17.49
CA ALA A 164 -7.21 -18.91 18.20
C ALA A 164 -6.72 -17.81 17.24
N ILE A 165 -6.56 -16.58 17.74
CA ILE A 165 -5.84 -15.51 17.04
C ILE A 165 -4.42 -15.49 17.61
N PHE A 166 -3.44 -15.51 16.73
CA PHE A 166 -2.02 -15.45 17.07
C PHE A 166 -1.43 -14.14 16.55
N ALA A 167 -0.45 -13.61 17.27
CA ALA A 167 0.42 -12.55 16.77
C ALA A 167 1.89 -12.92 17.00
N THR A 168 2.77 -12.50 16.10
CA THR A 168 4.22 -12.55 16.32
C THR A 168 4.66 -11.42 17.24
N SER A 169 5.46 -11.71 18.25
CA SER A 169 6.23 -10.66 18.94
C SER A 169 7.38 -10.16 18.06
N THR A 170 7.94 -9.01 18.43
CA THR A 170 9.20 -8.49 17.86
C THR A 170 10.37 -9.47 18.02
N GLU A 171 10.29 -10.37 19.01
CA GLU A 171 11.27 -11.44 19.27
C GLU A 171 11.04 -12.69 18.39
N GLY A 172 10.06 -12.68 17.48
CA GLY A 172 9.79 -13.79 16.56
C GLY A 172 8.98 -14.95 17.15
N HIS A 173 8.53 -14.84 18.40
CA HIS A 173 7.69 -15.85 19.03
C HIS A 173 6.21 -15.60 18.71
N SER A 174 5.49 -16.65 18.31
CA SER A 174 4.04 -16.57 18.20
C SER A 174 3.38 -16.74 19.56
N ARG A 175 2.45 -15.85 19.93
CA ARG A 175 1.65 -16.02 21.15
C ARG A 175 0.17 -15.97 20.79
N PRO A 176 -0.67 -16.88 21.34
CA PRO A 176 -2.11 -16.77 21.16
C PRO A 176 -2.61 -15.54 21.92
N LEU A 177 -3.16 -14.58 21.19
CA LEU A 177 -3.84 -13.40 21.74
C LEU A 177 -5.21 -13.78 22.31
N VAL A 178 -5.94 -14.63 21.58
CA VAL A 178 -7.31 -15.03 21.89
C VAL A 178 -7.51 -16.49 21.56
N VAL A 179 -8.12 -17.25 22.46
CA VAL A 179 -8.47 -18.66 22.25
C VAL A 179 -9.97 -18.83 22.49
N SER A 180 -10.68 -19.38 21.50
CA SER A 180 -12.10 -19.74 21.65
C SER A 180 -12.31 -20.67 22.86
N GLY A 181 -13.47 -20.56 23.51
CA GLY A 181 -13.83 -21.28 24.74
C GLY A 181 -13.21 -20.71 26.04
N ASN A 182 -12.03 -20.10 26.00
CA ASN A 182 -11.35 -19.58 27.20
C ASN A 182 -11.42 -18.06 27.35
N TRP A 183 -11.61 -17.35 26.24
CA TRP A 183 -11.60 -15.89 26.24
C TRP A 183 -13.02 -15.33 26.29
N SER A 184 -13.20 -14.32 27.13
CA SER A 184 -14.48 -13.63 27.27
C SER A 184 -14.30 -12.17 27.72
N PRO A 185 -14.26 -11.20 26.79
CA PRO A 185 -14.21 -9.78 27.14
C PRO A 185 -15.56 -9.28 27.69
N ALA A 186 -16.59 -10.12 27.71
CA ALA A 186 -17.97 -9.75 28.01
C ALA A 186 -18.75 -10.81 28.80
N GLY A 187 -18.07 -11.79 29.40
CA GLY A 187 -18.66 -12.83 30.25
C GLY A 187 -19.29 -14.04 29.53
N TRP A 188 -19.25 -14.12 28.20
CA TRP A 188 -19.66 -15.29 27.41
C TRP A 188 -18.49 -16.02 26.70
N PRO A 189 -18.51 -17.37 26.61
CA PRO A 189 -17.43 -18.16 26.00
C PRO A 189 -17.44 -18.06 24.47
N VAL A 190 -16.39 -17.53 23.85
CA VAL A 190 -16.34 -17.38 22.38
C VAL A 190 -16.35 -18.73 21.66
N GLU A 191 -17.30 -18.96 20.76
CA GLU A 191 -17.39 -20.18 19.95
C GLU A 191 -16.69 -20.04 18.59
N THR A 192 -16.75 -18.86 17.99
CA THR A 192 -16.25 -18.59 16.63
C THR A 192 -15.45 -17.29 16.57
N LEU A 193 -14.41 -17.28 15.75
CA LEU A 193 -13.52 -16.15 15.48
C LEU A 193 -13.43 -15.92 13.96
N SER A 194 -13.49 -14.68 13.51
CA SER A 194 -13.20 -14.32 12.12
C SER A 194 -11.69 -14.35 11.85
N ASP A 195 -11.30 -14.22 10.58
CA ASP A 195 -9.92 -13.81 10.27
C ASP A 195 -9.68 -12.41 10.86
N PRO A 196 -8.50 -12.16 11.46
CA PRO A 196 -8.16 -10.85 11.99
C PRO A 196 -7.81 -9.88 10.86
N VAL A 197 -7.98 -8.59 11.11
CA VAL A 197 -7.49 -7.49 10.29
C VAL A 197 -6.67 -6.54 11.16
N THR A 198 -5.73 -5.84 10.53
CA THR A 198 -4.87 -4.84 11.17
C THR A 198 -5.18 -3.47 10.60
N THR A 199 -5.24 -2.46 11.46
CA THR A 199 -5.32 -1.05 11.04
C THR A 199 -3.91 -0.51 10.74
N GLY A 200 -3.80 0.63 10.04
CA GLY A 200 -2.51 1.30 9.81
C GLY A 200 -1.73 1.68 11.07
N ASN A 201 -2.42 1.93 12.20
CA ASN A 201 -1.77 2.13 13.50
C ASN A 201 -1.47 0.81 14.24
N GLY A 202 -1.59 -0.35 13.58
CA GLY A 202 -1.25 -1.67 14.09
C GLY A 202 -2.26 -2.31 15.04
N ALA A 203 -3.45 -1.73 15.23
CA ALA A 203 -4.47 -2.33 16.07
C ALA A 203 -4.99 -3.63 15.45
N VAL A 204 -5.15 -4.66 16.27
CA VAL A 204 -5.67 -5.97 15.84
C VAL A 204 -7.16 -6.00 16.06
N VAL A 205 -7.92 -6.33 15.00
CA VAL A 205 -9.39 -6.34 15.05
C VAL A 205 -9.92 -7.67 14.50
N PHE A 206 -10.89 -8.26 15.20
CA PHE A 206 -11.61 -9.44 14.72
C PHE A 206 -13.06 -9.43 15.19
N ALA A 207 -13.91 -10.24 14.53
CA ALA A 207 -15.24 -10.54 15.00
C ALA A 207 -15.25 -11.84 15.78
N ALA A 208 -15.97 -11.88 16.90
CA ALA A 208 -16.19 -13.07 17.70
C ALA A 208 -17.67 -13.30 17.97
N SER A 209 -18.06 -14.56 18.14
CA SER A 209 -19.45 -14.95 18.41
C SER A 209 -19.54 -16.21 19.27
N ALA A 210 -20.53 -16.26 20.16
CA ALA A 210 -20.94 -17.41 20.97
C ALA A 210 -22.43 -17.73 20.82
N GLY A 211 -22.99 -17.34 19.68
CA GLY A 211 -24.39 -17.49 19.35
C GLY A 211 -24.98 -16.18 18.83
N PRO A 212 -26.25 -16.21 18.40
CA PRO A 212 -26.88 -15.07 17.72
C PRO A 212 -26.93 -13.79 18.56
N ALA A 213 -27.11 -13.93 19.88
CA ALA A 213 -27.22 -12.80 20.81
C ALA A 213 -25.87 -12.30 21.34
N SER A 214 -24.81 -13.09 21.14
CA SER A 214 -23.49 -12.86 21.71
C SER A 214 -22.49 -12.79 20.56
N ARG A 215 -22.52 -11.67 19.82
CA ARG A 215 -21.55 -11.36 18.77
C ARG A 215 -20.90 -10.01 19.11
N GLY A 216 -19.66 -9.80 18.70
CA GLY A 216 -19.00 -8.50 18.79
C GLY A 216 -17.86 -8.33 17.80
N VAL A 217 -17.53 -7.08 17.48
CA VAL A 217 -16.24 -6.72 16.86
C VAL A 217 -15.37 -6.17 17.98
N PHE A 218 -14.17 -6.71 18.11
CA PHE A 218 -13.24 -6.40 19.18
C PHE A 218 -11.93 -5.91 18.57
N GLY A 219 -11.32 -4.92 19.23
CA GLY A 219 -10.02 -4.38 18.85
C GLY A 219 -9.12 -4.14 20.06
N CYS A 220 -7.81 -4.23 19.86
CA CYS A 220 -6.79 -3.82 20.82
C CYS A 220 -5.72 -3.00 20.12
N ALA A 221 -5.12 -2.04 20.83
CA ALA A 221 -3.93 -1.34 20.34
C ALA A 221 -2.75 -2.33 20.29
N PRO A 222 -1.79 -2.16 19.35
CA PRO A 222 -0.71 -3.14 19.14
C PRO A 222 0.09 -3.46 20.41
N GLU A 223 0.34 -2.46 21.24
CA GLU A 223 1.11 -2.61 22.50
C GLU A 223 0.27 -3.17 23.65
N ALA A 224 -1.06 -3.14 23.53
CA ALA A 224 -2.00 -3.48 24.58
C ALA A 224 -2.84 -4.72 24.25
N CYS A 225 -2.44 -5.57 23.32
CA CYS A 225 -3.20 -6.81 23.04
C CYS A 225 -2.97 -7.90 24.12
N THR A 226 -3.12 -7.54 25.40
CA THR A 226 -3.05 -8.49 26.51
C THR A 226 -4.44 -8.97 26.91
N ALA A 227 -4.52 -10.00 27.76
CA ALA A 227 -5.78 -10.57 28.23
C ALA A 227 -6.52 -9.59 29.16
N GLY A 228 -7.24 -8.63 28.59
CA GLY A 228 -8.07 -7.67 29.34
C GLY A 228 -8.38 -6.37 28.60
N ASP A 229 -7.53 -5.95 27.68
CA ASP A 229 -7.54 -4.62 27.08
C ASP A 229 -8.36 -4.53 25.77
N TRP A 230 -9.34 -5.40 25.62
CA TRP A 230 -10.12 -5.52 24.39
C TRP A 230 -11.26 -4.53 24.38
N ASN A 231 -11.13 -3.50 23.55
CA ASN A 231 -12.21 -2.57 23.29
C ASN A 231 -13.26 -3.24 22.40
N THR A 232 -14.50 -3.13 22.86
CA THR A 232 -15.64 -3.51 22.04
C THR A 232 -15.91 -2.39 21.05
N LEU A 233 -15.71 -2.66 19.77
CA LEU A 233 -15.98 -1.71 18.69
C LEU A 233 -17.42 -1.77 18.19
N LEU A 234 -18.08 -2.93 18.32
CA LEU A 234 -19.47 -3.12 17.89
C LEU A 234 -20.14 -4.28 18.63
N ARG A 235 -21.42 -4.11 19.02
CA ARG A 235 -22.31 -5.18 19.53
C ARG A 235 -23.72 -5.06 18.98
N PRO A 236 -24.51 -6.15 18.95
CA PRO A 236 -25.94 -6.08 18.65
C PRO A 236 -26.64 -5.13 19.63
N GLY A 237 -27.62 -4.39 19.13
CA GLY A 237 -28.39 -3.40 19.91
C GLY A 237 -27.79 -2.00 19.93
N TRP A 238 -26.56 -1.79 19.47
CA TRP A 238 -25.95 -0.46 19.44
C TRP A 238 -26.71 0.51 18.50
N PRO A 239 -26.99 1.75 18.95
CA PRO A 239 -27.75 2.71 18.17
C PRO A 239 -26.95 3.23 16.98
N ILE A 240 -27.65 3.66 15.93
CA ILE A 240 -27.03 4.22 14.74
C ILE A 240 -27.28 5.73 14.67
N ALA A 241 -26.21 6.52 14.81
CA ALA A 241 -26.27 7.97 14.97
C ALA A 241 -27.13 8.69 13.90
N ARG A 242 -27.04 8.27 12.63
CA ARG A 242 -27.77 8.89 11.51
C ARG A 242 -29.23 8.48 11.34
N ARG A 243 -29.67 7.43 12.03
CA ARG A 243 -31.04 6.90 11.93
C ARG A 243 -31.54 6.61 13.35
N PRO A 244 -31.99 7.65 14.09
CA PRO A 244 -32.54 7.47 15.42
C PRO A 244 -33.58 6.35 15.45
N GLY A 245 -33.49 5.48 16.46
CA GLY A 245 -34.36 4.32 16.63
C GLY A 245 -33.91 3.04 15.95
N ARG A 246 -32.97 3.08 14.97
CA ARG A 246 -32.37 1.86 14.41
C ARG A 246 -31.15 1.41 15.21
N LYS A 247 -30.98 0.10 15.29
CA LYS A 247 -29.91 -0.59 15.98
C LYS A 247 -29.18 -1.53 15.02
N VAL A 248 -27.92 -1.81 15.33
CA VAL A 248 -27.16 -2.87 14.67
C VAL A 248 -27.64 -4.22 15.19
N CYS A 249 -28.07 -5.12 14.30
CA CYS A 249 -28.61 -6.43 14.70
C CYS A 249 -27.69 -7.59 14.31
N ASP A 250 -27.00 -7.45 13.19
CA ASP A 250 -26.06 -8.46 12.68
C ASP A 250 -25.04 -7.78 11.76
N TRP A 251 -23.96 -8.46 11.39
CA TRP A 251 -22.97 -7.94 10.43
C TRP A 251 -22.24 -9.06 9.70
N ASN A 252 -21.54 -8.69 8.61
CA ASN A 252 -20.68 -9.62 7.91
C ASN A 252 -19.37 -9.85 8.67
N GLU A 253 -18.90 -11.10 8.72
CA GLU A 253 -17.62 -11.44 9.38
C GLU A 253 -16.38 -10.95 8.60
N ARG A 254 -16.58 -10.37 7.41
CA ARG A 254 -15.50 -9.81 6.61
C ARG A 254 -15.29 -8.35 6.97
N LEU A 255 -14.41 -8.13 7.92
CA LEU A 255 -13.91 -6.82 8.32
C LEU A 255 -12.88 -6.31 7.30
N SER A 256 -12.74 -5.00 7.22
CA SER A 256 -11.59 -4.33 6.61
C SER A 256 -11.14 -3.24 7.55
N ALA A 257 -9.84 -3.05 7.66
CA ALA A 257 -9.24 -2.04 8.53
C ALA A 257 -8.24 -1.19 7.74
N GLY A 258 -8.13 0.07 8.14
CA GLY A 258 -7.31 1.10 7.50
C GLY A 258 -7.51 2.45 8.21
N ALA A 259 -6.46 3.26 8.29
CA ALA A 259 -6.47 4.61 8.88
C ALA A 259 -6.93 4.63 10.35
N GLY A 260 -6.55 3.62 11.13
CA GLY A 260 -7.02 3.45 12.52
C GLY A 260 -8.52 3.11 12.66
N SER A 261 -9.21 2.87 11.54
CA SER A 261 -10.64 2.65 11.46
C SER A 261 -10.97 1.26 10.91
N VAL A 262 -12.17 0.76 11.22
CA VAL A 262 -12.66 -0.55 10.75
C VAL A 262 -13.97 -0.36 10.00
N ALA A 263 -14.04 -0.83 8.78
CA ALA A 263 -15.26 -0.81 7.97
C ALA A 263 -15.97 -2.18 8.00
N VAL A 264 -17.29 -2.16 8.21
CA VAL A 264 -18.12 -3.36 8.26
C VAL A 264 -19.49 -3.13 7.59
N ILE A 265 -20.08 -4.19 7.02
CA ILE A 265 -21.46 -4.16 6.54
C ILE A 265 -22.35 -4.76 7.62
N ALA A 266 -23.17 -3.91 8.24
CA ALA A 266 -24.13 -4.31 9.25
C ALA A 266 -25.55 -4.45 8.65
N ARG A 267 -26.35 -5.34 9.25
CA ARG A 267 -27.82 -5.35 9.13
C ARG A 267 -28.40 -4.59 10.31
N THR A 268 -29.42 -3.80 10.02
CA THR A 268 -29.98 -2.82 10.96
C THR A 268 -31.50 -2.88 10.94
N GLN A 269 -32.11 -2.88 12.12
CA GLN A 269 -33.56 -2.89 12.33
C GLN A 269 -33.90 -1.91 13.48
N ILE A 270 -35.16 -1.52 13.60
CA ILE A 270 -35.67 -0.78 14.77
C ILE A 270 -35.71 -1.73 15.97
N ASP A 271 -36.23 -2.93 15.75
CA ASP A 271 -36.22 -4.02 16.72
C ASP A 271 -35.52 -5.25 16.13
N CYS A 272 -34.37 -5.62 16.70
CA CYS A 272 -33.61 -6.80 16.26
C CYS A 272 -34.35 -8.13 16.54
N ALA A 273 -35.39 -8.12 17.37
CA ALA A 273 -36.24 -9.29 17.62
C ALA A 273 -37.40 -9.40 16.61
N ASP A 274 -37.75 -8.34 15.90
CA ASP A 274 -38.86 -8.33 14.95
C ASP A 274 -38.43 -8.93 13.59
N ALA A 275 -38.71 -10.23 13.41
CA ALA A 275 -38.46 -10.93 12.16
C ALA A 275 -39.31 -10.43 10.97
N SER A 276 -40.38 -9.66 11.24
CA SER A 276 -41.23 -9.07 10.19
C SER A 276 -40.64 -7.79 9.60
N GLU A 277 -39.79 -7.07 10.34
CA GLU A 277 -39.09 -5.90 9.82
C GLU A 277 -38.00 -6.34 8.84
N ALA A 278 -38.08 -5.90 7.57
CA ALA A 278 -37.02 -6.17 6.62
C ALA A 278 -35.72 -5.44 7.02
N PRO A 279 -34.60 -6.15 7.26
CA PRO A 279 -33.36 -5.50 7.69
C PRO A 279 -32.78 -4.62 6.57
N LEU A 280 -32.33 -3.42 6.94
CA LEU A 280 -31.57 -2.56 6.06
C LEU A 280 -30.08 -2.86 6.22
N GLN A 281 -29.32 -2.85 5.12
CA GLN A 281 -27.87 -2.92 5.21
C GLN A 281 -27.30 -1.51 5.41
N ALA A 282 -26.30 -1.39 6.27
CA ALA A 282 -25.54 -0.18 6.51
C ALA A 282 -24.04 -0.48 6.37
N VAL A 283 -23.29 0.47 5.81
CA VAL A 283 -21.83 0.47 5.89
C VAL A 283 -21.43 1.34 7.06
N LEU A 284 -20.80 0.73 8.06
CA LEU A 284 -20.35 1.39 9.28
C LEU A 284 -18.83 1.52 9.27
N VAL A 285 -18.35 2.62 9.82
CA VAL A 285 -16.95 2.82 10.19
C VAL A 285 -16.88 2.86 11.71
N LEU A 286 -16.03 2.02 12.28
CA LEU A 286 -15.80 1.88 13.71
C LEU A 286 -14.45 2.50 14.04
N SER A 287 -14.41 3.31 15.08
CA SER A 287 -13.21 3.89 15.68
C SER A 287 -13.18 3.46 17.15
N PRO A 288 -12.00 3.21 17.76
CA PRO A 288 -11.91 2.75 19.15
C PRO A 288 -12.62 3.65 20.17
N ASN A 289 -12.70 4.95 19.89
CA ASN A 289 -13.20 5.96 20.82
C ASN A 289 -14.54 6.58 20.41
N ASP A 290 -15.06 6.23 19.25
CA ASP A 290 -16.27 6.84 18.71
C ASP A 290 -17.40 5.83 18.53
N PRO A 291 -18.67 6.25 18.69
CA PRO A 291 -19.79 5.40 18.32
C PRO A 291 -19.73 5.07 16.82
N PRO A 292 -20.26 3.91 16.38
CA PRO A 292 -20.25 3.51 14.98
C PRO A 292 -20.83 4.60 14.07
N GLN A 293 -19.99 5.12 13.19
CA GLN A 293 -20.37 6.15 12.23
C GLN A 293 -20.94 5.48 10.98
N THR A 294 -22.01 6.04 10.42
CA THR A 294 -22.64 5.45 9.22
C THR A 294 -22.26 6.20 7.96
N ILE A 295 -21.79 5.45 6.96
CA ILE A 295 -21.41 6.00 5.66
C ILE A 295 -22.57 5.96 4.67
N ALA A 296 -23.26 4.82 4.58
CA ALA A 296 -24.33 4.62 3.60
C ALA A 296 -25.32 3.55 4.06
N PHE A 297 -26.59 3.73 3.73
CA PHE A 297 -27.65 2.73 3.86
C PHE A 297 -28.17 2.24 2.51
N THR A 298 -28.72 1.04 2.51
CA THR A 298 -29.68 0.64 1.48
C THR A 298 -30.89 1.57 1.55
N GLY A 299 -31.21 2.20 0.43
CA GLY A 299 -32.24 3.25 0.32
C GLY A 299 -31.65 4.64 0.11
N ASP A 300 -30.40 4.89 0.50
CA ASP A 300 -29.76 6.19 0.29
C ASP A 300 -29.42 6.39 -1.19
N VAL A 301 -29.59 7.63 -1.68
CA VAL A 301 -29.30 8.00 -3.05
C VAL A 301 -27.79 8.08 -3.26
N ALA A 302 -27.28 7.29 -4.20
CA ALA A 302 -25.86 7.31 -4.53
C ALA A 302 -25.51 8.65 -5.23
N ARG A 303 -24.64 9.46 -4.62
CA ARG A 303 -24.19 10.75 -5.20
C ARG A 303 -23.53 10.52 -6.56
N GLY A 304 -23.82 11.42 -7.50
CA GLY A 304 -23.37 11.34 -8.90
C GLY A 304 -24.17 10.37 -9.78
N THR A 305 -25.23 9.73 -9.26
CA THR A 305 -26.21 9.01 -10.09
C THR A 305 -27.44 9.89 -10.35
N ARG A 306 -28.19 9.60 -11.42
CA ARG A 306 -29.56 10.11 -11.61
C ARG A 306 -30.50 9.46 -10.58
N GLU A 307 -30.28 9.73 -9.29
CA GLU A 307 -31.17 9.43 -8.18
C GLU A 307 -31.47 7.94 -7.91
N LYS A 308 -30.53 7.02 -8.20
CA LYS A 308 -30.77 5.60 -7.90
C LYS A 308 -30.29 5.25 -6.49
N PRO A 309 -31.17 4.77 -5.60
CA PRO A 309 -30.76 4.37 -4.27
C PRO A 309 -29.93 3.08 -4.30
N PHE A 310 -29.04 2.94 -3.32
CA PHE A 310 -28.36 1.67 -3.05
C PHE A 310 -29.40 0.63 -2.64
N ARG A 311 -29.39 -0.55 -3.27
CA ARG A 311 -30.33 -1.64 -2.92
C ARG A 311 -29.71 -2.69 -2.00
N SER A 312 -28.43 -2.94 -2.20
CA SER A 312 -27.67 -3.93 -1.45
C SER A 312 -26.19 -3.60 -1.52
N PHE A 313 -25.48 -3.82 -0.44
CA PHE A 313 -24.02 -3.82 -0.41
C PHE A 313 -23.52 -5.26 -0.57
N VAL A 314 -22.49 -5.46 -1.40
CA VAL A 314 -22.04 -6.80 -1.81
C VAL A 314 -20.55 -6.96 -1.62
N GLY A 315 -20.17 -8.02 -0.90
CA GLY A 315 -18.77 -8.34 -0.62
C GLY A 315 -18.19 -7.50 0.52
N PRO A 316 -16.88 -7.62 0.81
CA PRO A 316 -16.23 -6.77 1.79
C PRO A 316 -16.25 -5.30 1.34
N VAL A 317 -16.36 -4.41 2.33
CA VAL A 317 -15.95 -3.02 2.20
C VAL A 317 -14.43 -3.02 2.31
N SER A 318 -13.75 -2.10 1.63
CA SER A 318 -12.31 -1.89 1.78
C SER A 318 -12.09 -0.47 2.28
N ILE A 319 -11.18 -0.30 3.24
CA ILE A 319 -10.70 0.98 3.72
C ILE A 319 -9.17 0.94 3.73
N GLY A 320 -8.53 1.97 3.20
CA GLY A 320 -7.07 2.11 3.22
C GLY A 320 -6.61 3.14 4.25
N ASP A 321 -5.30 3.18 4.51
CA ASP A 321 -4.69 4.09 5.48
C ASP A 321 -4.81 5.58 5.14
N GLY A 322 -4.95 5.93 3.86
CA GLY A 322 -5.34 7.27 3.43
C GLY A 322 -6.81 7.65 3.73
N GLY A 323 -7.54 6.86 4.50
CA GLY A 323 -8.95 7.10 4.85
C GLY A 323 -9.93 6.92 3.68
N VAL A 324 -9.45 6.44 2.53
CA VAL A 324 -10.30 6.14 1.38
C VAL A 324 -11.08 4.85 1.66
N LEU A 325 -12.40 4.94 1.59
CA LEU A 325 -13.31 3.81 1.73
C LEU A 325 -13.95 3.50 0.38
N ALA A 326 -13.98 2.23 0.02
CA ALA A 326 -14.65 1.74 -1.19
C ALA A 326 -15.53 0.54 -0.92
N LEU A 327 -16.67 0.49 -1.62
CA LEU A 327 -17.66 -0.56 -1.46
C LEU A 327 -18.33 -0.90 -2.79
N ALA A 328 -18.67 -2.18 -2.98
CA ALA A 328 -19.49 -2.60 -4.12
C ALA A 328 -20.98 -2.58 -3.74
N ALA A 329 -21.81 -1.92 -4.55
CA ALA A 329 -23.24 -1.79 -4.30
C ALA A 329 -24.08 -2.13 -5.54
N GLY A 330 -25.27 -2.68 -5.34
CA GLY A 330 -26.27 -2.86 -6.39
C GLY A 330 -27.17 -1.62 -6.52
N LEU A 331 -27.39 -1.12 -7.75
CA LEU A 331 -28.30 -0.01 -8.02
C LEU A 331 -29.62 -0.45 -8.69
N GLY A 332 -30.75 0.14 -8.26
CA GLY A 332 -32.03 0.18 -9.01
C GLY A 332 -32.96 -1.04 -8.94
N ARG A 333 -34.12 -0.93 -9.63
CA ARG A 333 -35.19 -1.95 -9.75
C ARG A 333 -35.02 -2.79 -11.02
N GLY A 334 -34.30 -3.91 -10.94
CA GLY A 334 -34.19 -4.89 -12.03
C GLY A 334 -33.46 -6.16 -11.60
N ARG A 335 -33.84 -7.32 -12.16
CA ARG A 335 -33.25 -8.65 -11.82
C ARG A 335 -31.77 -8.79 -12.20
N ARG A 336 -31.23 -7.91 -13.06
CA ARG A 336 -29.81 -7.84 -13.43
C ARG A 336 -29.16 -6.62 -12.79
N GLY A 337 -29.14 -6.58 -11.46
CA GLY A 337 -28.55 -5.48 -10.69
C GLY A 337 -27.13 -5.19 -11.17
N ARG A 338 -26.90 -3.99 -11.73
CA ARG A 338 -25.56 -3.53 -12.07
C ARG A 338 -24.86 -3.21 -10.77
N ARG A 339 -23.77 -3.95 -10.47
CA ARG A 339 -22.88 -3.62 -9.36
C ARG A 339 -22.06 -2.41 -9.73
N VAL A 340 -22.06 -1.39 -8.90
CA VAL A 340 -21.18 -0.22 -8.98
C VAL A 340 -20.15 -0.30 -7.87
N ILE A 341 -19.04 0.39 -8.05
CA ILE A 341 -18.12 0.69 -6.94
C ILE A 341 -18.40 2.12 -6.53
N ALA A 342 -18.67 2.33 -5.26
CA ALA A 342 -18.73 3.65 -4.65
C ALA A 342 -17.52 3.83 -3.76
N SER A 343 -16.97 5.03 -3.73
CA SER A 343 -15.88 5.41 -2.82
C SER A 343 -16.07 6.82 -2.28
N CYS A 344 -15.38 7.11 -1.19
CA CYS A 344 -15.25 8.42 -0.59
C CYS A 344 -14.02 8.42 0.33
N THR A 345 -13.59 9.60 0.77
CA THR A 345 -12.50 9.78 1.74
C THR A 345 -13.10 10.17 3.09
N LEU A 346 -12.56 9.70 4.20
CA LEU A 346 -12.95 10.17 5.54
C LEU A 346 -12.30 11.53 5.84
N PRO A 347 -12.99 12.48 6.52
CA PRO A 347 -14.34 12.38 7.07
C PRO A 347 -15.47 12.74 6.07
N ASP A 348 -15.14 13.14 4.84
CA ASP A 348 -16.09 13.53 3.79
C ASP A 348 -17.20 12.49 3.55
N CYS A 349 -16.87 11.20 3.69
CA CYS A 349 -17.83 10.10 3.63
C CYS A 349 -19.02 10.29 4.57
N PHE A 350 -18.80 10.89 5.75
CA PHE A 350 -19.87 11.19 6.67
C PHE A 350 -20.75 12.26 6.02
N GLU A 351 -20.31 13.49 5.87
CA GLU A 351 -21.16 14.59 5.40
C GLU A 351 -21.79 14.35 4.02
N ARG A 352 -21.00 13.75 3.11
CA ARG A 352 -21.33 13.68 1.69
C ARG A 352 -21.79 12.29 1.24
N GLY A 353 -21.51 11.24 1.99
CA GLY A 353 -21.79 9.86 1.56
C GLY A 353 -20.90 9.41 0.40
N ALA A 354 -20.97 8.13 0.05
CA ALA A 354 -20.13 7.55 -1.00
C ALA A 354 -20.56 8.01 -2.41
N ARG A 355 -19.59 8.39 -3.25
CA ARG A 355 -19.78 8.72 -4.68
C ARG A 355 -19.54 7.49 -5.53
N VAL A 356 -20.31 7.30 -6.59
CA VAL A 356 -20.05 6.19 -7.54
C VAL A 356 -18.77 6.45 -8.33
N ALA A 357 -17.72 5.69 -8.04
CA ALA A 357 -16.43 5.72 -8.73
C ALA A 357 -16.45 4.90 -10.03
N LEU A 358 -17.11 3.73 -10.02
CA LEU A 358 -17.17 2.85 -11.19
C LEU A 358 -18.55 2.31 -11.50
N ARG A 359 -18.84 2.18 -12.79
CA ARG A 359 -20.04 1.55 -13.33
C ARG A 359 -19.69 0.49 -14.38
N PRO A 360 -20.46 -0.61 -14.46
CA PRO A 360 -20.32 -1.56 -15.55
C PRO A 360 -20.54 -0.87 -16.89
N GLY A 361 -19.70 -1.21 -17.86
CA GLY A 361 -19.71 -0.67 -19.22
C GLY A 361 -18.84 0.57 -19.43
N ILE A 362 -18.19 1.10 -18.38
CA ILE A 362 -17.08 2.06 -18.53
C ILE A 362 -15.98 1.40 -19.37
N ARG A 363 -15.28 2.20 -20.17
CA ARG A 363 -14.12 1.75 -20.93
C ARG A 363 -12.84 2.02 -20.13
N ASP A 364 -11.92 1.07 -20.14
CA ASP A 364 -10.56 1.28 -19.64
C ASP A 364 -9.75 2.18 -20.61
N ALA A 365 -8.52 2.53 -20.24
CA ALA A 365 -7.62 3.33 -21.07
C ALA A 365 -7.38 2.71 -22.47
N GLY A 366 -7.44 1.38 -22.58
CA GLY A 366 -7.36 0.63 -23.85
C GLY A 366 -8.69 0.50 -24.61
N GLY A 367 -9.76 1.16 -24.17
CA GLY A 367 -11.07 1.15 -24.82
C GLY A 367 -11.92 -0.11 -24.56
N ARG A 368 -11.48 -1.06 -23.73
CA ARG A 368 -12.22 -2.30 -23.40
C ARG A 368 -13.31 -2.00 -22.40
N ARG A 369 -14.51 -2.58 -22.58
CA ARG A 369 -15.63 -2.35 -21.65
C ARG A 369 -15.48 -3.24 -20.42
N LEU A 370 -15.50 -2.63 -19.24
CA LEU A 370 -15.55 -3.37 -17.98
C LEU A 370 -16.93 -4.02 -17.80
N GLY A 371 -16.93 -5.33 -17.55
CA GLY A 371 -18.12 -6.14 -17.30
C GLY A 371 -18.53 -6.12 -15.83
N HIS A 372 -18.69 -7.31 -15.25
CA HIS A 372 -19.08 -7.44 -13.85
C HIS A 372 -17.93 -7.02 -12.92
N LEU A 373 -18.18 -6.02 -12.07
CA LEU A 373 -17.23 -5.52 -11.07
C LEU A 373 -17.22 -6.42 -9.83
N GLY A 374 -16.02 -6.78 -9.37
CA GLY A 374 -15.74 -7.50 -8.14
C GLY A 374 -15.86 -6.60 -6.91
N SER A 375 -15.40 -7.11 -5.76
CA SER A 375 -15.24 -6.27 -4.57
C SER A 375 -14.02 -5.36 -4.75
N PRO A 376 -14.11 -4.10 -4.33
CA PRO A 376 -12.97 -3.20 -4.38
C PRO A 376 -11.93 -3.58 -3.32
N LEU A 377 -10.70 -3.17 -3.57
CA LEU A 377 -9.63 -3.06 -2.59
C LEU A 377 -9.12 -1.62 -2.63
N VAL A 378 -8.77 -1.07 -1.48
CA VAL A 378 -8.12 0.24 -1.37
C VAL A 378 -6.73 0.01 -0.80
N SER A 379 -5.68 0.56 -1.43
CA SER A 379 -4.34 0.54 -0.86
C SER A 379 -4.18 1.51 0.30
N ASP A 380 -3.07 1.40 1.00
CA ASP A 380 -2.69 2.33 2.08
C ASP A 380 -2.53 3.76 1.54
N THR A 381 -2.07 3.89 0.30
CA THR A 381 -2.00 5.16 -0.46
C THR A 381 -3.35 5.65 -1.01
N GLY A 382 -4.45 4.94 -0.71
CA GLY A 382 -5.80 5.31 -1.14
C GLY A 382 -6.15 4.94 -2.59
N ILE A 383 -5.30 4.19 -3.28
CA ILE A 383 -5.54 3.75 -4.66
C ILE A 383 -6.60 2.65 -4.67
N LEU A 384 -7.61 2.81 -5.52
CA LEU A 384 -8.73 1.88 -5.62
C LEU A 384 -8.48 0.83 -6.70
N PHE A 385 -8.39 -0.44 -6.29
CA PHE A 385 -8.28 -1.60 -7.16
C PHE A 385 -9.60 -2.34 -7.29
N VAL A 386 -9.93 -2.80 -8.49
CA VAL A 386 -11.17 -3.52 -8.78
C VAL A 386 -10.91 -4.63 -9.78
N ALA A 387 -11.23 -5.86 -9.40
CA ALA A 387 -11.26 -6.98 -10.34
C ALA A 387 -12.53 -6.89 -11.20
N ALA A 388 -12.42 -6.86 -12.52
CA ALA A 388 -13.56 -6.82 -13.43
C ALA A 388 -13.42 -7.85 -14.55
N ALA A 389 -14.54 -8.42 -14.98
CA ALA A 389 -14.55 -9.22 -16.21
C ALA A 389 -14.33 -8.29 -17.41
N ALA A 390 -13.21 -8.43 -18.14
CA ALA A 390 -12.97 -7.66 -19.35
C ALA A 390 -13.88 -8.18 -20.48
N LEU A 391 -14.71 -7.32 -21.07
CA LEU A 391 -15.40 -7.65 -22.31
C LEU A 391 -14.48 -7.31 -23.47
N ARG A 392 -14.23 -8.28 -24.37
CA ARG A 392 -13.38 -8.08 -25.56
C ARG A 392 -13.84 -6.81 -26.30
N SER A 393 -12.88 -5.96 -26.67
CA SER A 393 -13.15 -4.91 -27.65
C SER A 393 -13.50 -5.60 -28.96
N ALA A 394 -14.60 -5.20 -29.59
CA ALA A 394 -14.85 -5.55 -30.98
C ALA A 394 -13.77 -4.84 -31.81
N ALA A 395 -12.67 -5.53 -32.11
CA ALA A 395 -11.70 -5.03 -33.06
C ALA A 395 -12.42 -4.85 -34.41
N HIS A 396 -12.34 -3.64 -34.98
CA HIS A 396 -12.74 -3.30 -36.35
C HIS A 396 -14.17 -3.67 -36.79
N GLY A 397 -15.18 -3.01 -36.20
CA GLY A 397 -16.48 -2.81 -36.87
C GLY A 397 -17.37 -4.05 -37.05
N VAL A 398 -16.91 -5.25 -36.64
CA VAL A 398 -17.75 -6.45 -36.62
C VAL A 398 -18.47 -6.52 -35.27
N PRO A 399 -19.82 -6.47 -35.23
CA PRO A 399 -20.55 -6.66 -33.98
C PRO A 399 -20.26 -8.06 -33.43
N ALA A 400 -19.66 -8.12 -32.24
CA ALA A 400 -19.46 -9.37 -31.52
C ALA A 400 -20.80 -10.11 -31.43
N ARG A 401 -20.90 -11.30 -32.04
CA ARG A 401 -22.08 -12.16 -31.92
C ARG A 401 -22.30 -12.48 -30.44
N SER A 402 -23.56 -12.45 -29.99
CA SER A 402 -23.97 -12.68 -28.59
C SER A 402 -23.55 -14.03 -28.01
N ASP A 403 -23.05 -14.94 -28.85
CA ASP A 403 -22.83 -16.34 -28.53
C ASP A 403 -21.34 -16.70 -28.42
N GLU A 404 -20.43 -15.77 -28.72
CA GLU A 404 -19.00 -15.92 -28.42
C GLU A 404 -18.73 -15.64 -26.93
N ARG A 405 -19.17 -16.58 -26.08
CA ARG A 405 -18.58 -16.71 -24.75
C ARG A 405 -17.16 -17.22 -24.92
N GLY A 406 -16.20 -16.29 -25.03
CA GLY A 406 -14.78 -16.61 -24.87
C GLY A 406 -14.52 -17.40 -23.57
N PRO A 407 -13.36 -18.07 -23.45
CA PRO A 407 -13.06 -18.98 -22.35
C PRO A 407 -13.47 -18.37 -21.01
N SER A 408 -14.34 -19.11 -20.34
CA SER A 408 -15.11 -18.72 -19.17
C SER A 408 -14.23 -18.11 -18.07
N GLY A 409 -14.44 -16.82 -17.76
CA GLY A 409 -14.40 -16.33 -16.38
C GLY A 409 -13.14 -15.63 -15.89
N GLY A 410 -12.17 -15.32 -16.76
CA GLY A 410 -11.02 -14.50 -16.37
C GLY A 410 -11.43 -13.09 -15.92
N ARG A 411 -11.03 -12.69 -14.71
CA ARG A 411 -11.15 -11.30 -14.22
C ARG A 411 -9.80 -10.61 -14.44
N ALA A 412 -9.82 -9.43 -15.01
CA ALA A 412 -8.67 -8.53 -15.05
C ALA A 412 -8.69 -7.62 -13.81
N LEU A 413 -7.52 -7.21 -13.36
CA LEU A 413 -7.32 -6.29 -12.25
C LEU A 413 -7.10 -4.89 -12.80
N TYR A 414 -7.91 -3.96 -12.32
CA TYR A 414 -7.83 -2.54 -12.70
C TYR A 414 -7.52 -1.70 -11.48
N TYR A 415 -6.88 -0.55 -11.68
CA TYR A 415 -6.80 0.49 -10.67
C TYR A 415 -7.45 1.78 -11.19
N LEU A 416 -7.91 2.62 -10.27
CA LEU A 416 -8.40 3.98 -10.57
C LEU A 416 -7.47 4.98 -9.93
N SER A 417 -6.97 5.90 -10.74
CA SER A 417 -6.29 7.08 -10.23
C SER A 417 -7.31 8.02 -9.58
N ASN A 418 -6.88 8.73 -8.55
CA ASN A 418 -7.71 9.72 -7.85
C ASN A 418 -8.14 10.89 -8.77
N ALA A 419 -7.44 11.09 -9.90
CA ALA A 419 -7.69 12.14 -10.88
C ALA A 419 -8.97 11.94 -11.74
N GLY A 420 -9.74 10.87 -11.52
CA GLY A 420 -10.99 10.64 -12.25
C GLY A 420 -10.80 10.18 -13.70
N GLY A 421 -9.61 9.66 -14.03
CA GLY A 421 -9.31 9.05 -15.33
C GLY A 421 -10.04 7.71 -15.56
N PRO A 422 -10.02 7.17 -16.78
CA PRO A 422 -10.51 5.82 -17.04
C PRO A 422 -9.71 4.80 -16.22
N PRO A 423 -10.30 3.64 -15.86
CA PRO A 423 -9.56 2.59 -15.16
C PRO A 423 -8.39 2.13 -16.00
N GLU A 424 -7.25 1.96 -15.35
CA GLU A 424 -6.05 1.44 -16.00
C GLU A 424 -5.88 -0.04 -15.65
N LEU A 425 -5.43 -0.82 -16.62
CA LEU A 425 -5.24 -2.25 -16.45
C LEU A 425 -3.92 -2.50 -15.73
N VAL A 426 -3.97 -3.21 -14.62
CA VAL A 426 -2.78 -3.68 -13.89
C VAL A 426 -2.35 -5.05 -14.40
N ALA A 427 -3.31 -5.98 -14.49
CA ALA A 427 -3.03 -7.35 -14.89
C ALA A 427 -4.27 -8.01 -15.52
N ALA A 428 -4.09 -8.78 -16.58
CA ALA A 428 -5.12 -9.56 -17.23
C ALA A 428 -4.72 -11.05 -17.29
N PRO A 429 -5.71 -11.97 -17.30
CA PRO A 429 -5.47 -13.36 -17.65
C PRO A 429 -4.82 -13.43 -19.04
N GLY A 430 -3.67 -14.09 -19.13
CA GLY A 430 -2.84 -14.21 -20.33
C GLY A 430 -1.57 -13.37 -20.30
N ASP A 431 -1.43 -12.41 -19.38
CA ASP A 431 -0.21 -11.61 -19.27
C ASP A 431 0.98 -12.49 -18.86
N ALA A 432 2.13 -12.24 -19.50
CA ALA A 432 3.37 -12.96 -19.24
C ALA A 432 3.93 -12.59 -17.87
N ILE A 433 4.56 -13.55 -17.19
CA ILE A 433 5.22 -13.36 -15.90
C ILE A 433 6.73 -13.29 -16.16
N GLU A 434 7.35 -12.14 -15.91
CA GLU A 434 8.75 -11.86 -16.28
C GLU A 434 9.76 -12.82 -15.62
N ASP A 435 9.45 -13.39 -14.46
CA ASP A 435 10.39 -14.20 -13.68
C ASP A 435 10.59 -15.65 -14.19
N ARG A 436 9.73 -16.13 -15.10
CA ARG A 436 9.78 -17.51 -15.63
C ARG A 436 9.35 -17.57 -17.07
N ALA A 437 10.33 -17.76 -17.96
CA ALA A 437 10.10 -18.02 -19.37
C ALA A 437 9.01 -19.08 -19.58
N GLY A 438 7.89 -18.67 -20.18
CA GLY A 438 6.82 -19.56 -20.64
C GLY A 438 5.58 -19.72 -19.74
N ARG A 439 5.40 -18.93 -18.67
CA ARG A 439 4.16 -18.93 -17.86
C ARG A 439 3.37 -17.63 -17.97
N CYS A 440 2.04 -17.78 -17.99
CA CYS A 440 1.08 -16.70 -18.12
C CYS A 440 0.13 -16.70 -16.92
N LEU A 441 -0.37 -15.51 -16.54
CA LEU A 441 -1.39 -15.37 -15.51
C LEU A 441 -2.70 -16.05 -15.97
N GLY A 442 -3.21 -16.97 -15.17
CA GLY A 442 -4.49 -17.63 -15.37
C GLY A 442 -5.59 -16.92 -14.59
N ARG A 443 -6.20 -17.61 -13.62
CA ARG A 443 -7.26 -17.03 -12.80
C ARG A 443 -6.66 -16.15 -11.70
N LEU A 444 -7.01 -14.87 -11.73
CA LEU A 444 -6.74 -13.89 -10.67
C LEU A 444 -7.77 -14.05 -9.54
N ASP A 445 -7.29 -14.40 -8.35
CA ASP A 445 -8.07 -14.39 -7.12
C ASP A 445 -7.76 -13.10 -6.35
N ALA A 446 -8.69 -12.15 -6.43
CA ALA A 446 -8.54 -10.82 -5.88
C ALA A 446 -8.63 -10.81 -4.35
N HIS A 447 -7.49 -11.05 -3.71
CA HIS A 447 -7.20 -10.60 -2.35
C HIS A 447 -5.85 -9.90 -2.36
N PRO A 448 -5.75 -8.73 -3.01
CA PRO A 448 -4.49 -8.04 -3.02
C PRO A 448 -4.21 -7.43 -1.65
N THR A 449 -2.94 -7.41 -1.25
CA THR A 449 -2.44 -6.57 -0.16
C THR A 449 -1.49 -5.57 -0.77
N THR A 450 -1.45 -4.36 -0.22
CA THR A 450 -0.55 -3.31 -0.69
C THR A 450 0.42 -2.95 0.42
N ASP A 451 1.58 -2.45 0.02
CA ASP A 451 2.47 -1.69 0.87
C ASP A 451 3.07 -0.59 -0.02
N GLY A 452 2.50 0.61 0.06
CA GLY A 452 2.89 1.74 -0.78
C GLY A 452 2.83 1.46 -2.28
N ALA A 453 3.99 1.20 -2.88
CA ALA A 453 4.21 1.03 -4.33
C ALA A 453 4.00 -0.41 -4.84
N TRP A 454 3.75 -1.39 -3.98
CA TRP A 454 3.65 -2.79 -4.38
C TRP A 454 2.26 -3.38 -4.15
N LEU A 455 1.82 -4.24 -5.07
CA LEU A 455 0.56 -4.95 -5.04
C LEU A 455 0.81 -6.46 -5.07
N ALA A 456 0.60 -7.15 -3.95
CA ALA A 456 0.66 -8.61 -3.92
C ALA A 456 -0.73 -9.20 -4.15
N PHE A 457 -0.91 -10.18 -5.05
CA PHE A 457 -2.19 -10.84 -5.30
C PHE A 457 -2.03 -12.34 -5.57
N ARG A 458 -3.10 -13.12 -5.36
CA ARG A 458 -3.09 -14.55 -5.66
C ARG A 458 -3.53 -14.78 -7.11
N ALA A 459 -2.77 -15.58 -7.85
CA ALA A 459 -3.20 -16.05 -9.15
C ALA A 459 -2.84 -17.53 -9.36
N GLN A 460 -3.51 -18.16 -10.32
CA GLN A 460 -3.06 -19.43 -10.89
C GLN A 460 -2.21 -19.12 -12.10
N ALA A 461 -0.97 -19.61 -12.18
CA ALA A 461 -0.13 -19.50 -13.38
C ALA A 461 -0.17 -20.82 -14.17
N THR A 462 -0.23 -20.71 -15.50
CA THR A 462 -0.22 -21.84 -16.44
C THR A 462 0.77 -21.60 -17.57
N ALA A 463 1.23 -22.64 -18.26
CA ALA A 463 2.09 -22.48 -19.43
C ALA A 463 1.37 -21.66 -20.52
N CYS A 464 2.08 -20.73 -21.16
CA CYS A 464 1.50 -19.80 -22.14
C CYS A 464 1.02 -20.46 -23.44
N THR A 465 1.41 -21.71 -23.70
CA THR A 465 1.14 -22.40 -24.97
C THR A 465 -0.30 -22.90 -25.13
N ASP A 466 -1.13 -22.92 -24.07
CA ASP A 466 -2.47 -23.54 -24.08
C ASP A 466 -3.58 -22.65 -23.47
N ILE A 467 -3.79 -21.44 -24.00
CA ILE A 467 -4.98 -20.63 -23.59
C ILE A 467 -6.30 -21.23 -24.16
N GLY A 468 -6.23 -22.26 -25.01
CA GLY A 468 -7.39 -22.88 -25.66
C GLY A 468 -8.11 -23.98 -24.87
N THR A 469 -7.43 -24.75 -24.03
CA THR A 469 -8.01 -25.88 -23.29
C THR A 469 -7.27 -26.11 -21.98
N VAL A 470 -7.72 -25.44 -20.92
CA VAL A 470 -7.10 -25.56 -19.59
C VAL A 470 -7.43 -26.95 -19.01
N SER A 471 -6.45 -27.85 -18.98
CA SER A 471 -6.49 -29.00 -18.07
C SER A 471 -6.04 -28.52 -16.69
N PRO A 472 -6.83 -28.70 -15.61
CA PRO A 472 -6.49 -28.22 -14.27
C PRO A 472 -5.22 -28.85 -13.66
N ALA A 473 -4.66 -29.89 -14.28
CA ALA A 473 -3.57 -30.70 -13.74
C ALA A 473 -2.21 -29.98 -13.61
N ASN A 474 -1.98 -28.87 -14.32
CA ASN A 474 -0.65 -28.19 -14.36
C ASN A 474 -0.66 -26.73 -13.88
N SER A 475 -1.69 -26.29 -13.17
CA SER A 475 -1.74 -24.92 -12.64
C SER A 475 -1.01 -24.80 -11.29
N VAL A 476 -0.13 -23.80 -11.17
CA VAL A 476 0.51 -23.47 -9.88
C VAL A 476 -0.20 -22.25 -9.31
N ALA A 477 -0.85 -22.40 -8.16
CA ALA A 477 -1.36 -21.27 -7.40
C ALA A 477 -0.19 -20.61 -6.66
N GLY A 478 0.01 -19.31 -6.87
CA GLY A 478 1.10 -18.54 -6.27
C GLY A 478 0.64 -17.16 -5.80
N ILE A 479 1.50 -16.52 -5.01
CA ILE A 479 1.42 -15.09 -4.71
C ILE A 479 2.31 -14.39 -5.73
N PHE A 480 1.77 -13.37 -6.40
CA PHE A 480 2.48 -12.55 -7.37
C PHE A 480 2.51 -11.13 -6.85
N VAL A 481 3.59 -10.40 -7.15
CA VAL A 481 3.76 -9.00 -6.76
C VAL A 481 3.89 -8.18 -8.04
N ALA A 482 3.11 -7.11 -8.15
CA ALA A 482 3.23 -6.13 -9.23
C ALA A 482 3.66 -4.79 -8.62
N GLN A 483 4.65 -4.15 -9.25
CA GLN A 483 4.96 -2.76 -8.95
C GLN A 483 3.84 -1.90 -9.51
N LEU A 484 3.27 -1.04 -8.67
CA LEU A 484 2.32 -0.03 -9.14
C LEU A 484 3.07 0.97 -9.99
N PRO A 485 2.46 1.49 -11.08
CA PRO A 485 3.04 2.59 -11.80
C PRO A 485 3.32 3.72 -10.81
N THR A 486 4.58 4.12 -10.66
CA THR A 486 4.87 5.46 -10.16
C THR A 486 4.11 6.41 -11.07
N PRO A 487 3.33 7.38 -10.57
CA PRO A 487 2.53 8.26 -11.41
C PRO A 487 3.44 9.17 -12.25
N SER A 488 4.03 8.63 -13.31
CA SER A 488 5.06 9.24 -14.15
C SER A 488 4.46 9.81 -15.45
N GLY A 489 3.20 10.24 -15.40
CA GLY A 489 2.48 10.74 -16.58
C GLY A 489 1.40 11.77 -16.28
N LEU A 490 1.35 12.32 -15.06
CA LEU A 490 0.55 13.50 -14.78
C LEU A 490 1.46 14.72 -14.93
N ASP A 491 1.04 15.65 -15.78
CA ASP A 491 1.53 17.03 -15.79
C ASP A 491 1.52 17.57 -14.34
N PRO A 492 2.68 17.84 -13.72
CA PRO A 492 2.76 18.27 -12.32
C PRO A 492 2.04 19.60 -12.09
N SER A 493 1.78 20.41 -13.13
CA SER A 493 1.06 21.67 -13.00
C SER A 493 -0.45 21.52 -12.74
N LEU A 494 -1.03 20.32 -12.94
CA LEU A 494 -2.45 20.02 -12.65
C LEU A 494 -2.64 18.99 -11.51
N ALA A 495 -1.56 18.47 -10.93
CA ALA A 495 -1.57 17.59 -9.76
C ALA A 495 -1.58 18.33 -8.42
N ALA A 496 -1.63 19.67 -8.43
CA ALA A 496 -1.91 20.50 -7.26
C ALA A 496 -3.39 20.42 -6.81
N ASN A 497 -3.94 19.20 -6.68
CA ASN A 497 -4.94 18.87 -5.68
C ASN A 497 -5.18 17.34 -5.62
N PRO A 498 -4.58 16.69 -4.63
CA PRO A 498 -5.36 15.90 -3.71
C PRO A 498 -5.16 16.45 -2.30
N GLY A 499 -6.27 16.71 -1.60
CA GLY A 499 -6.31 17.02 -0.18
C GLY A 499 -5.82 15.87 0.70
N THR A 500 -4.55 15.52 0.57
CA THR A 500 -3.73 15.10 1.68
C THR A 500 -3.57 16.34 2.53
N VAL A 501 -4.39 16.43 3.57
CA VAL A 501 -3.99 17.12 4.78
C VAL A 501 -2.75 16.35 5.26
N VAL A 502 -1.57 16.66 4.70
CA VAL A 502 -0.40 16.81 5.57
C VAL A 502 -0.97 17.67 6.67
N ALA A 503 -1.02 17.17 7.91
CA ALA A 503 -1.45 17.98 9.03
C ALA A 503 -0.81 19.35 8.80
N GLU A 504 -1.64 20.38 8.51
CA GLU A 504 -1.14 21.75 8.45
C GLU A 504 -0.24 21.82 9.67
N SER A 505 1.05 22.20 9.52
CA SER A 505 1.86 22.50 10.69
C SER A 505 0.97 23.40 11.53
N GLY A 506 0.48 22.87 12.65
CA GLY A 506 -0.76 23.37 13.22
C GLY A 506 -0.54 24.85 13.47
N CYS A 507 -1.39 25.73 12.94
CA CYS A 507 -1.25 27.14 13.26
C CYS A 507 -1.30 27.26 14.79
N GLY A 508 -0.20 27.69 15.41
CA GLY A 508 0.00 27.70 16.86
C GLY A 508 0.62 26.44 17.50
N ASP A 509 1.09 25.46 16.73
CA ASP A 509 1.78 24.23 17.18
C ASP A 509 3.29 24.38 16.94
N PHE A 510 3.98 24.99 17.91
CA PHE A 510 5.39 25.37 17.81
C PHE A 510 6.33 24.16 17.75
N ASN A 511 6.02 23.09 18.47
CA ASN A 511 6.85 21.89 18.54
C ASN A 511 6.47 20.82 17.49
N ASN A 512 5.40 21.06 16.74
CA ASN A 512 4.89 20.19 15.68
C ASN A 512 4.55 18.78 16.18
N ASP A 513 4.00 18.68 17.40
CA ASP A 513 3.55 17.42 18.00
C ASP A 513 2.08 17.07 17.66
N GLY A 514 1.42 17.94 16.90
CA GLY A 514 0.03 17.80 16.47
C GLY A 514 -0.98 18.32 17.49
N GLN A 515 -0.54 18.93 18.60
CA GLN A 515 -1.38 19.54 19.61
C GLN A 515 -1.06 21.04 19.76
N ILE A 516 -2.09 21.84 20.07
CA ILE A 516 -1.89 23.23 20.48
C ILE A 516 -1.94 23.26 22.00
N ALA A 517 -0.77 23.27 22.63
CA ALA A 517 -0.59 23.23 24.07
C ALA A 517 0.02 24.54 24.61
N ALA A 518 0.04 24.66 25.95
CA ALA A 518 0.67 25.82 26.61
C ALA A 518 2.20 25.87 26.35
N THR A 519 2.81 24.72 26.07
CA THR A 519 4.20 24.61 25.62
C THR A 519 4.44 25.31 24.30
N ASP A 520 3.46 25.31 23.39
CA ASP A 520 3.57 25.98 22.10
C ASP A 520 3.49 27.49 22.23
N ALA A 521 2.60 27.97 23.09
CA ALA A 521 2.55 29.38 23.45
C ALA A 521 3.87 29.86 24.06
N LEU A 522 4.51 29.04 24.91
CA LEU A 522 5.83 29.35 25.45
C LEU A 522 6.90 29.36 24.35
N GLY A 523 6.84 28.44 23.39
CA GLY A 523 7.72 28.42 22.22
C GLY A 523 7.58 29.67 21.36
N ALA A 524 6.35 30.04 21.00
CA ALA A 524 6.05 31.27 20.28
C ALA A 524 6.46 32.53 21.05
N LEU A 525 6.30 32.56 22.38
CA LEU A 525 6.76 33.67 23.21
C LEU A 525 8.28 33.78 23.20
N LYS A 526 8.99 32.65 23.30
CA LYS A 526 10.45 32.61 23.16
C LYS A 526 10.87 33.13 21.79
N ALA A 527 10.14 32.76 20.73
CA ALA A 527 10.40 33.28 19.39
C ALA A 527 10.18 34.81 19.31
N ALA A 528 9.09 35.31 19.89
CA ALA A 528 8.79 36.74 19.93
C ALA A 528 9.86 37.58 20.64
N VAL A 529 10.58 37.01 21.62
CA VAL A 529 11.68 37.69 22.33
C VAL A 529 13.07 37.34 21.78
N GLY A 530 13.16 36.60 20.67
CA GLY A 530 14.43 36.18 20.06
C GLY A 530 15.20 35.11 20.84
N ALA A 531 14.56 34.44 21.79
CA ALA A 531 15.13 33.32 22.55
C ALA A 531 14.93 31.95 21.88
N ALA A 532 14.13 31.90 20.81
CA ALA A 532 13.95 30.76 19.92
C ALA A 532 13.67 31.25 18.51
N ALA A 533 13.70 30.36 17.53
CA ALA A 533 13.17 30.63 16.19
C ALA A 533 11.78 29.98 16.07
N CYS A 534 10.84 30.67 15.42
CA CYS A 534 9.61 30.05 14.95
C CYS A 534 9.29 30.55 13.55
N LEU A 535 8.69 29.69 12.75
CA LEU A 535 8.24 30.02 11.41
C LEU A 535 6.95 30.85 11.48
N PRO A 536 6.78 31.89 10.64
CA PRO A 536 5.55 32.67 10.60
C PRO A 536 4.30 31.82 10.32
N CYS A 537 4.36 30.80 9.45
CA CYS A 537 3.24 29.88 9.20
C CYS A 537 2.79 29.07 10.42
N ILE A 538 3.62 29.01 11.46
CA ILE A 538 3.32 28.29 12.71
C ILE A 538 2.95 29.28 13.82
N CYS A 539 3.77 30.32 14.03
CA CYS A 539 3.66 31.17 15.21
C CYS A 539 3.14 32.58 14.96
N ASP A 540 2.94 33.02 13.72
CA ASP A 540 2.29 34.31 13.43
C ASP A 540 0.78 34.08 13.27
N THR A 541 0.08 34.04 14.40
CA THR A 541 -1.33 33.60 14.50
C THR A 541 -2.34 34.69 14.16
N ASP A 542 -1.90 35.89 13.78
CA ASP A 542 -2.74 36.93 13.20
C ASP A 542 -2.24 37.47 11.87
N ARG A 543 -1.29 36.76 11.25
CA ARG A 543 -0.75 37.09 9.93
C ARG A 543 -0.18 38.50 9.85
N SER A 544 0.35 39.01 10.97
CA SER A 544 0.97 40.33 11.05
C SER A 544 2.31 40.42 10.30
N GLY A 545 2.87 39.28 9.92
CA GLY A 545 4.20 39.14 9.32
C GLY A 545 5.31 38.98 10.35
N THR A 546 5.00 38.99 11.65
CA THR A 546 5.99 38.86 12.73
C THR A 546 5.44 38.01 13.87
N THR A 547 6.24 37.12 14.44
CA THR A 547 5.87 36.43 15.68
C THR A 547 6.03 37.36 16.86
N THR A 548 4.93 37.72 17.51
CA THR A 548 4.89 38.64 18.66
C THR A 548 4.34 37.97 19.92
N ALA A 549 4.41 38.66 21.06
CA ALA A 549 3.77 38.19 22.30
C ALA A 549 2.24 38.07 22.16
N SER A 550 1.62 38.82 21.23
CA SER A 550 0.19 38.69 20.93
C SER A 550 -0.13 37.32 20.35
N ASP A 551 0.77 36.76 19.55
CA ASP A 551 0.60 35.42 18.98
C ASP A 551 0.68 34.33 20.02
N ALA A 552 1.72 34.39 20.86
CA ALA A 552 1.84 33.50 22.01
C ALA A 552 0.59 33.52 22.89
N LEU A 553 -0.01 34.69 23.11
CA LEU A 553 -1.25 34.82 23.88
C LEU A 553 -2.46 34.17 23.18
N ARG A 554 -2.57 34.29 21.85
CA ARG A 554 -3.64 33.62 21.08
C ARG A 554 -3.49 32.10 21.13
N ILE A 555 -2.27 31.61 20.97
CA ILE A 555 -1.93 30.18 21.12
C ILE A 555 -2.31 29.71 22.52
N LEU A 556 -1.92 30.42 23.57
CA LEU A 556 -2.24 30.05 24.95
C LEU A 556 -3.75 30.00 25.18
N LYS A 557 -4.49 31.03 24.71
CA LYS A 557 -5.95 31.06 24.79
C LYS A 557 -6.56 29.83 24.14
N LYS A 558 -6.11 29.48 22.94
CA LYS A 558 -6.57 28.27 22.23
C LYS A 558 -6.25 27.00 23.01
N ALA A 559 -5.03 26.87 23.51
CA ALA A 559 -4.56 25.72 24.28
C ALA A 559 -5.36 25.48 25.57
N VAL A 560 -5.80 26.55 26.25
CA VAL A 560 -6.61 26.44 27.48
C VAL A 560 -8.13 26.39 27.23
N GLY A 561 -8.57 26.23 25.97
CA GLY A 561 -9.97 26.12 25.60
C GLY A 561 -10.74 27.45 25.56
N LEU A 562 -10.05 28.59 25.57
CA LEU A 562 -10.68 29.89 25.31
C LEU A 562 -10.86 30.11 23.81
N SER A 563 -11.89 30.86 23.45
CA SER A 563 -12.15 31.24 22.06
C SER A 563 -11.08 32.22 21.55
N ALA A 564 -10.13 31.70 20.79
CA ALA A 564 -9.19 32.46 19.99
C ALA A 564 -9.19 31.91 18.55
N THR A 565 -9.21 32.82 17.59
CA THR A 565 -8.95 32.51 16.18
C THR A 565 -7.45 32.53 15.97
N LEU A 566 -6.91 31.48 15.35
CA LEU A 566 -5.54 31.44 14.88
C LEU A 566 -5.60 31.52 13.35
N ASP A 567 -5.00 32.57 12.80
CA ASP A 567 -4.96 32.88 11.37
C ASP A 567 -3.49 33.01 10.96
N CYS A 568 -2.85 31.87 10.74
CA CYS A 568 -1.47 31.83 10.26
C CYS A 568 -1.41 31.91 8.73
N GLN A 569 -0.24 32.28 8.21
CA GLN A 569 0.03 32.06 6.79
C GLN A 569 -0.06 30.55 6.49
N PRO A 570 -0.81 30.12 5.46
CA PRO A 570 -0.81 28.71 5.07
C PRO A 570 0.61 28.26 4.71
N ASP A 571 1.03 27.11 5.23
CA ASP A 571 2.28 26.46 4.79
C ASP A 571 2.10 25.96 3.34
N GLN A 572 3.20 25.89 2.59
CA GLN A 572 3.21 25.53 1.16
C GLN A 572 2.45 26.51 0.24
N ASN A 573 2.47 27.82 0.53
CA ASN A 573 1.87 28.80 -0.36
C ASN A 573 2.56 28.79 -1.73
N PRO A 574 1.86 28.52 -2.85
CA PRO A 574 2.47 28.49 -4.18
C PRO A 574 3.12 29.84 -4.50
N PHE A 575 4.41 29.81 -4.81
CA PHE A 575 5.20 31.02 -5.02
C PHE A 575 5.97 30.90 -6.32
N THR A 576 5.41 31.47 -7.37
CA THR A 576 5.86 31.22 -8.74
C THR A 576 6.81 32.29 -9.23
N TRP A 577 7.86 31.86 -9.93
CA TRP A 577 8.71 32.74 -10.72
C TRP A 577 7.95 33.25 -11.94
N ASP A 578 7.88 34.55 -12.13
CA ASP A 578 7.26 35.17 -13.32
C ASP A 578 8.26 35.97 -14.17
N GLY A 579 9.44 36.26 -13.63
CA GLY A 579 10.49 37.00 -14.33
C GLY A 579 10.13 38.46 -14.64
N GLY A 580 9.23 39.08 -13.86
CA GLY A 580 8.82 40.49 -14.07
C GLY A 580 9.93 41.53 -13.85
N GLY A 581 11.04 41.15 -13.20
CA GLY A 581 12.23 41.97 -12.98
C GLY A 581 13.32 41.73 -14.02
N ASP A 582 14.53 41.37 -13.57
CA ASP A 582 15.66 41.04 -14.46
C ASP A 582 15.63 39.61 -15.04
N ALA A 583 14.62 38.82 -14.68
CA ALA A 583 14.42 37.42 -15.08
C ALA A 583 15.61 36.47 -14.79
N THR A 584 16.51 36.86 -13.87
CA THR A 584 17.73 36.09 -13.52
C THR A 584 17.96 36.01 -12.02
N SER A 585 17.84 37.13 -11.30
CA SER A 585 18.23 37.24 -9.89
C SER A 585 17.13 36.72 -8.96
N TRP A 586 17.44 35.68 -8.16
CA TRP A 586 16.54 35.19 -7.10
C TRP A 586 16.11 36.31 -6.15
N HIS A 587 17.02 37.27 -5.93
CA HIS A 587 16.91 38.35 -4.95
C HIS A 587 16.17 39.58 -5.46
N ASP A 588 15.69 39.59 -6.71
CA ASP A 588 14.82 40.66 -7.21
C ASP A 588 13.36 40.30 -6.91
N PRO A 589 12.67 41.04 -6.01
CA PRO A 589 11.28 40.78 -5.69
C PRO A 589 10.36 40.78 -6.91
N LEU A 590 10.66 41.58 -7.93
CA LEU A 590 9.86 41.71 -9.15
C LEU A 590 9.89 40.46 -10.05
N ASN A 591 10.78 39.50 -9.78
CA ASN A 591 10.81 38.21 -10.49
C ASN A 591 9.81 37.18 -9.93
N TRP A 592 9.08 37.53 -8.88
CA TRP A 592 8.16 36.65 -8.20
C TRP A 592 6.74 37.17 -8.30
N SER A 593 5.77 36.27 -8.44
CA SER A 593 4.35 36.57 -8.69
C SER A 593 3.62 37.43 -7.65
N THR A 594 4.28 37.80 -6.56
CA THR A 594 3.74 38.66 -5.50
C THR A 594 4.63 39.87 -5.21
N ASP A 595 5.62 40.15 -6.06
CA ASP A 595 6.57 41.24 -5.94
C ASP A 595 7.30 41.29 -4.56
N ARG A 596 7.49 40.12 -3.94
CA ARG A 596 8.27 39.91 -2.70
C ARG A 596 9.16 38.68 -2.83
N LEU A 597 10.14 38.55 -1.95
CA LEU A 597 10.94 37.32 -1.86
C LEU A 597 10.14 36.18 -1.21
N PRO A 598 10.39 34.92 -1.60
CA PRO A 598 9.86 33.75 -0.91
C PRO A 598 10.33 33.70 0.54
N ASN A 599 9.48 33.19 1.42
CA ASN A 599 9.78 32.92 2.83
C ASN A 599 9.63 31.42 3.15
N ALA A 600 9.88 31.04 4.40
CA ALA A 600 9.96 29.65 4.84
C ALA A 600 8.66 28.83 4.71
N CYS A 601 7.55 29.49 4.41
CA CYS A 601 6.22 28.91 4.25
C CYS A 601 5.79 28.86 2.78
N ASP A 602 6.62 29.36 1.87
CA ASP A 602 6.33 29.40 0.45
C ASP A 602 6.88 28.15 -0.25
N ALA A 603 6.03 27.51 -1.04
CA ALA A 603 6.41 26.43 -1.97
C ALA A 603 6.81 27.06 -3.30
N VAL A 604 8.12 27.12 -3.54
CA VAL A 604 8.68 27.81 -4.70
C VAL A 604 8.54 26.95 -5.95
N VAL A 605 7.97 27.53 -7.00
CA VAL A 605 7.80 26.88 -8.30
C VAL A 605 8.43 27.77 -9.39
N ILE A 606 9.42 27.25 -10.09
CA ILE A 606 10.14 27.95 -11.16
C ILE A 606 9.89 27.21 -12.47
N THR A 607 8.86 27.63 -13.19
CA THR A 607 8.40 27.00 -14.43
C THR A 607 8.06 28.05 -15.48
N GLY A 608 8.66 28.00 -16.67
CA GLY A 608 8.41 28.96 -17.75
C GLY A 608 8.78 30.42 -17.39
N GLY A 609 8.95 31.31 -18.37
CA GLY A 609 9.23 32.74 -18.13
C GLY A 609 10.67 33.12 -17.72
N ALA A 610 11.44 32.20 -17.14
CA ALA A 610 12.86 32.40 -16.84
C ALA A 610 13.71 32.22 -18.11
N GLY A 611 14.42 33.27 -18.54
CA GLY A 611 15.08 33.30 -19.84
C GLY A 611 16.35 32.45 -19.96
N THR A 612 17.03 32.07 -18.87
CA THR A 612 18.30 31.30 -18.97
C THR A 612 18.63 30.45 -17.74
N THR A 613 18.73 31.05 -16.55
CA THR A 613 19.11 30.39 -15.30
C THR A 613 18.74 31.30 -14.13
N VAL A 614 18.08 30.77 -13.09
CA VAL A 614 17.81 31.52 -11.86
C VAL A 614 19.03 31.46 -10.95
N VAL A 615 19.49 32.60 -10.45
CA VAL A 615 20.73 32.71 -9.67
C VAL A 615 20.46 33.19 -8.24
N HIS A 616 20.78 32.35 -7.26
CA HIS A 616 20.86 32.73 -5.86
C HIS A 616 22.31 33.07 -5.51
N SER A 617 22.63 34.37 -5.40
CA SER A 617 24.01 34.86 -5.29
C SER A 617 24.43 35.38 -3.91
N GLN A 618 23.49 35.68 -3.02
CA GLN A 618 23.76 36.36 -1.75
C GLN A 618 22.69 36.07 -0.68
N GLY A 619 22.89 36.57 0.53
CA GLY A 619 21.90 36.51 1.61
C GLY A 619 21.61 35.11 2.15
N SER A 620 20.66 35.05 3.09
CA SER A 620 20.09 33.80 3.60
C SER A 620 18.60 33.76 3.26
N GLY A 621 18.18 32.76 2.49
CA GLY A 621 16.77 32.49 2.21
C GLY A 621 16.34 31.18 2.84
N THR A 622 15.10 31.12 3.31
CA THR A 622 14.46 29.88 3.76
C THR A 622 13.17 29.72 3.00
N ILE A 623 12.91 28.52 2.48
CA ILE A 623 11.69 28.17 1.73
C ILE A 623 11.16 26.81 2.19
N TYR A 624 9.89 26.52 1.88
CA TYR A 624 9.32 25.22 2.18
C TYR A 624 9.89 24.14 1.24
N SER A 625 9.70 24.34 -0.06
CA SER A 625 10.15 23.44 -1.13
C SER A 625 10.58 24.22 -2.36
N LEU A 626 11.35 23.58 -3.24
CA LEU A 626 11.72 24.12 -4.55
C LEU A 626 11.38 23.09 -5.63
N GLU A 627 10.50 23.47 -6.55
CA GLU A 627 10.27 22.77 -7.81
C GLU A 627 10.75 23.64 -8.96
N SER A 628 11.60 23.12 -9.84
CA SER A 628 12.14 23.91 -10.95
C SER A 628 12.33 23.11 -12.23
N SER A 629 11.79 23.62 -13.33
CA SER A 629 12.10 23.17 -14.69
C SER A 629 13.09 24.09 -15.41
N THR A 630 13.64 25.07 -14.71
CA THR A 630 14.68 25.99 -15.20
C THR A 630 15.98 25.71 -14.46
N PRO A 631 17.17 25.89 -15.07
CA PRO A 631 18.41 25.79 -14.32
C PRO A 631 18.45 26.76 -13.13
N VAL A 632 18.88 26.26 -11.97
CA VAL A 632 19.08 27.05 -10.75
C VAL A 632 20.55 26.99 -10.36
N THR A 633 21.16 28.15 -10.16
CA THR A 633 22.55 28.28 -9.68
C THR A 633 22.62 28.86 -8.27
N LEU A 634 23.23 28.12 -7.36
CA LEU A 634 23.65 28.63 -6.05
C LEU A 634 25.08 29.17 -6.16
N ALA A 635 25.19 30.48 -6.38
CA ALA A 635 26.46 31.18 -6.55
C ALA A 635 27.01 31.76 -5.24
N GLY A 636 26.14 31.98 -4.26
CA GLY A 636 26.52 32.51 -2.95
C GLY A 636 25.34 32.51 -1.97
N GLY A 637 25.62 32.90 -0.73
CA GLY A 637 24.63 32.88 0.35
C GLY A 637 24.26 31.46 0.83
N THR A 638 23.15 31.38 1.55
CA THR A 638 22.58 30.11 2.03
C THR A 638 21.11 30.04 1.61
N LEU A 639 20.71 28.93 1.00
CA LEU A 639 19.32 28.58 0.77
C LEU A 639 18.96 27.37 1.64
N THR A 640 18.14 27.60 2.65
CA THR A 640 17.60 26.56 3.52
C THR A 640 16.28 26.07 2.94
N VAL A 641 16.13 24.76 2.75
CA VAL A 641 14.90 24.15 2.24
C VAL A 641 14.39 23.15 3.26
N ARG A 642 13.19 23.36 3.79
CA ARG A 642 12.61 22.52 4.86
C ARG A 642 12.18 21.14 4.39
N SER A 643 11.89 21.01 3.10
CA SER A 643 11.35 19.80 2.48
C SER A 643 12.19 19.41 1.26
N THR A 644 11.54 19.24 0.12
CA THR A 644 12.13 18.66 -1.08
C THR A 644 12.63 19.73 -2.04
N VAL A 645 13.78 19.46 -2.65
CA VAL A 645 14.27 20.15 -3.84
C VAL A 645 14.13 19.20 -5.02
N PHE A 646 13.30 19.60 -5.98
CA PHE A 646 13.05 18.89 -7.22
C PHE A 646 13.43 19.79 -8.39
N VAL A 647 14.48 19.42 -9.12
CA VAL A 647 14.97 20.20 -10.27
C VAL A 647 15.03 19.30 -11.50
N ASP A 648 14.13 19.54 -12.45
CA ASP A 648 14.09 18.85 -13.75
C ASP A 648 15.22 19.28 -14.67
N ALA A 649 15.69 20.52 -14.53
CA ALA A 649 16.82 21.07 -15.30
C ALA A 649 18.15 20.84 -14.57
N ALA A 650 18.99 21.86 -14.35
CA ALA A 650 20.26 21.71 -13.62
C ALA A 650 20.23 22.46 -12.28
N LEU A 651 20.71 21.83 -11.21
CA LEU A 651 21.08 22.50 -9.96
C LEU A 651 22.61 22.60 -9.89
N SER A 652 23.15 23.82 -10.02
CA SER A 652 24.59 24.07 -10.10
C SER A 652 25.12 24.91 -8.94
N PHE A 653 26.24 24.48 -8.37
CA PHE A 653 26.95 25.18 -7.31
C PHE A 653 28.20 25.88 -7.88
N THR A 654 28.17 27.21 -7.86
CA THR A 654 29.33 28.07 -8.14
C THR A 654 29.81 28.81 -6.88
N GLY A 655 29.22 28.45 -5.74
CA GLY A 655 29.54 28.87 -4.40
C GLY A 655 28.42 28.39 -3.50
N GLY A 656 27.96 29.28 -2.62
CA GLY A 656 26.71 29.10 -1.87
C GLY A 656 26.63 27.88 -0.95
N THR A 657 25.50 27.80 -0.25
CA THR A 657 25.14 26.69 0.65
C THR A 657 23.70 26.28 0.39
N LEU A 658 23.46 24.98 0.25
CA LEU A 658 22.13 24.38 0.36
C LEU A 658 22.05 23.68 1.71
N GLU A 659 21.03 24.02 2.50
CA GLU A 659 20.89 23.55 3.88
C GLU A 659 19.56 22.82 4.09
N GLY A 660 19.62 21.66 4.78
CA GLY A 660 18.45 20.91 5.26
C GLY A 660 17.60 20.20 4.19
N ALA A 661 17.95 20.35 2.91
CA ALA A 661 17.15 19.88 1.80
C ALA A 661 17.17 18.36 1.63
N MET A 662 16.03 17.80 1.18
CA MET A 662 15.99 16.49 0.51
C MET A 662 16.00 16.70 -1.00
N VAL A 663 17.12 16.41 -1.65
CA VAL A 663 17.27 16.57 -3.10
C VAL A 663 16.79 15.29 -3.79
N GLN A 664 15.84 15.42 -4.71
CA GLN A 664 15.29 14.33 -5.52
C GLN A 664 15.73 14.46 -6.98
N PRO A 665 15.85 13.34 -7.73
CA PRO A 665 16.18 13.40 -9.14
C PRO A 665 14.99 14.01 -9.91
N GLY A 666 15.29 14.84 -10.91
CA GLY A 666 14.26 15.35 -11.82
C GLY A 666 13.49 14.22 -12.53
N SER A 667 12.32 14.54 -13.07
CA SER A 667 11.37 13.61 -13.72
C SER A 667 11.97 12.75 -14.85
N GLY A 668 13.11 13.16 -15.43
CA GLY A 668 13.86 12.41 -16.44
C GLY A 668 15.04 11.58 -15.93
N GLY A 669 15.32 11.56 -14.63
CA GLY A 669 16.44 10.82 -14.03
C GLY A 669 17.86 11.29 -14.44
N ALA A 670 17.97 12.32 -15.29
CA ALA A 670 19.22 12.75 -15.91
C ALA A 670 19.87 13.97 -15.25
N SER A 671 19.18 14.59 -14.28
CA SER A 671 19.54 15.89 -13.74
C SER A 671 20.17 15.74 -12.37
N GLY A 672 21.50 15.66 -12.37
CA GLY A 672 22.31 15.63 -11.15
C GLY A 672 22.66 17.02 -10.62
N VAL A 673 23.10 17.06 -9.36
CA VAL A 673 23.66 18.26 -8.72
C VAL A 673 25.10 18.45 -9.19
N SER A 674 25.43 19.59 -9.79
CA SER A 674 26.76 19.86 -10.35
C SER A 674 27.55 20.89 -9.54
N PHE A 675 28.87 20.72 -9.47
CA PHE A 675 29.78 21.63 -8.78
C PHE A 675 30.87 22.15 -9.71
N THR A 676 31.30 23.39 -9.48
CA THR A 676 32.42 24.02 -10.19
C THR A 676 33.66 24.13 -9.30
N THR A 677 34.73 24.77 -9.79
CA THR A 677 35.98 25.00 -9.05
C THR A 677 35.83 25.93 -7.84
N ALA A 678 34.85 26.84 -7.87
CA ALA A 678 34.49 27.63 -6.69
C ALA A 678 33.82 26.76 -5.60
N GLY A 679 33.20 25.66 -6.05
CA GLY A 679 32.56 24.66 -5.24
C GLY A 679 31.21 25.09 -4.68
N GLY A 680 30.78 24.42 -3.62
CA GLY A 680 29.59 24.78 -2.86
C GLY A 680 29.48 23.97 -1.58
N THR A 681 28.56 24.35 -0.70
CA THR A 681 28.35 23.66 0.58
C THR A 681 27.00 22.96 0.59
N LEU A 682 27.00 21.68 0.95
CA LEU A 682 25.83 20.91 1.32
C LEU A 682 25.84 20.78 2.84
N ASP A 683 24.82 21.30 3.50
CA ASP A 683 24.74 21.35 4.96
C ASP A 683 23.52 20.57 5.46
N GLY A 684 23.73 19.36 6.00
CA GLY A 684 22.65 18.50 6.46
C GLY A 684 21.68 18.07 5.34
N VAL A 685 22.20 17.83 4.14
CA VAL A 685 21.41 17.49 2.95
C VAL A 685 21.22 15.98 2.84
N THR A 686 20.03 15.53 2.44
CA THR A 686 19.78 14.17 1.97
C THR A 686 19.75 14.16 0.43
N MET A 687 20.55 13.32 -0.22
CA MET A 687 20.77 13.34 -1.66
C MET A 687 20.28 12.04 -2.31
N ASN A 688 19.10 12.10 -2.94
CA ASN A 688 18.54 11.00 -3.74
C ASN A 688 18.77 11.18 -5.25
N ALA A 689 19.60 12.15 -5.65
CA ALA A 689 19.98 12.44 -7.02
C ALA A 689 21.49 12.23 -7.25
N ASP A 690 21.90 12.05 -8.50
CA ASP A 690 23.32 11.93 -8.84
C ASP A 690 24.08 13.23 -8.54
N MET A 691 25.29 13.10 -7.99
CA MET A 691 26.21 14.22 -7.84
C MET A 691 27.24 14.21 -8.96
N ASN A 692 27.24 15.27 -9.77
CA ASN A 692 28.19 15.45 -10.86
C ASN A 692 29.42 16.28 -10.41
N LEU A 693 30.54 15.58 -10.20
CA LEU A 693 31.86 16.16 -9.90
C LEU A 693 32.84 16.00 -11.07
N THR A 694 32.37 15.82 -12.31
CA THR A 694 33.24 15.54 -13.45
C THR A 694 33.98 16.78 -13.99
N GLN A 695 33.63 17.99 -13.54
CA GLN A 695 34.38 19.19 -13.90
C GLN A 695 35.76 19.18 -13.25
N THR A 696 36.78 19.65 -13.98
CA THR A 696 38.15 19.78 -13.48
C THR A 696 38.16 20.58 -12.18
N SER A 697 38.66 19.97 -11.11
CA SER A 697 38.75 20.60 -9.78
C SER A 697 37.41 21.01 -9.15
N ALA A 698 36.30 20.31 -9.46
CA ALA A 698 35.02 20.51 -8.77
C ALA A 698 35.14 20.21 -7.27
N ILE A 699 34.53 21.04 -6.42
CA ILE A 699 34.58 20.89 -4.95
C ILE A 699 33.16 20.90 -4.36
N ALA A 700 32.77 19.79 -3.72
CA ALA A 700 31.62 19.76 -2.82
C ALA A 700 32.11 19.78 -1.36
N ARG A 701 31.64 20.71 -0.56
CA ARG A 701 31.90 20.77 0.89
C ARG A 701 30.68 20.24 1.62
N VAL A 702 30.88 19.27 2.49
CA VAL A 702 29.79 18.71 3.31
C VAL A 702 29.93 19.23 4.73
N ARG A 703 28.83 19.72 5.30
CA ARG A 703 28.67 20.10 6.70
C ARG A 703 27.45 19.40 7.28
N ASN A 704 27.50 19.07 8.57
CA ASN A 704 26.42 18.42 9.31
C ASN A 704 25.81 17.16 8.65
N GLY A 705 26.61 16.47 7.81
CA GLY A 705 26.23 15.23 7.14
C GLY A 705 25.74 15.42 5.70
N LEU A 706 25.90 14.34 4.92
CA LEU A 706 25.29 14.12 3.62
C LEU A 706 24.79 12.67 3.67
N THR A 707 23.48 12.47 3.50
CA THR A 707 22.84 11.14 3.54
C THR A 707 22.44 10.69 2.16
#